data_AF-A0A382BT35-F1
#
_entry.id   AF-A0A382BT35-F1
#
_cell.length_a   1.000
_cell.length_b   1.000
_cell.length_c   1.000
_cell.angle_alpha   90.00
_cell.angle_beta   90.00
_cell.angle_gamma   90.00
#
_symmetry.space_group_name_H-M   'P 1'
#
loop_
_entity.id
_entity.type
_entity.pdbx_description
1 polymer ?
#
loop_
_entity_poly.entity_id
_entity_poly.type
_entity_poly.pdbx_seq_one_letter_code
_entity_poly.pdbx_strand_id
1 'polypeptide(L)'
;TSASVAWSVYAADVDGDEDMDVLSASHGDQTIAWYENDGSGSFTTHEISTSVNGAISVYAADVDGDGDMDVLSAAFMNNTIAWYENDGSENFTEHVVSNSANGAHNVHAADVDGDGDMDVLSASENDHTIAWYENDNSPPPPSESSPFILYGTIEDLNIEAFDISGDRLYGIFPGTNSSGQGASLLTIIDLTSLELIATHGPLNGYPNRIDVFDQIVVVDGNQFFNVADDVIEYLGDNFIESAFNSSIMHTHRRGNFLYSALGSTGFGIYDMTDPLNPVTVFEHDYEVDDDYPYGISANDDYIFISDLRDNGDVIIHIHNNGGSFPPSYRMLGQINTNGNGVHRTASQGNYLYTTRNDDILVYDISDPENPEQASNRPGAECSNGEIKIVGGYLLIAGGGHASWSNPRAHVFDVSEYHNAVHNIGLVASFDDPLPSYDIDLVGGKLYVAFGSQGDESTWDGSLGGSIRVYSQNTYVPDNNFEQTLIDDGHDDTLDDYVLTANIIGVEILDVNEKEISDLTGIEDFTALTSLYCNNNQLTVLDVSSNTALTGLDCGYNQLTALDVSNNTALTELECHNNQLLHLNMKNGVTDQLTEFIATSNSLHCIEVNEEDVDWATENWTSANGNIDNGVIFSGLCSVPDFISAEPDDNPEDQEEISITVEISDENGIDGVTLHYRQGGSSGYTSVA
;
A
#
# COMPACT_ATOMS: atom_id res chain seq x y z
N THR A 1 44.14 -4.21 -17.48
CA THR A 1 42.71 -4.51 -17.32
C THR A 1 42.13 -4.89 -18.68
N SER A 2 41.10 -5.75 -18.71
CA SER A 2 40.52 -6.34 -19.94
C SER A 2 39.19 -5.72 -20.38
N ALA A 3 38.77 -4.61 -19.77
CA ALA A 3 37.55 -3.86 -20.07
C ALA A 3 37.38 -3.61 -21.58
N SER A 4 36.50 -4.40 -22.19
CA SER A 4 36.21 -4.35 -23.61
C SER A 4 35.17 -3.28 -23.88
N VAL A 5 35.54 -2.23 -24.62
CA VAL A 5 34.63 -1.11 -24.94
C VAL A 5 34.04 -0.47 -23.67
N ALA A 6 34.92 -0.06 -22.74
CA ALA A 6 34.52 0.75 -21.59
C ALA A 6 33.96 2.11 -22.04
N TRP A 7 32.79 2.47 -21.52
CA TRP A 7 32.08 3.71 -21.84
C TRP A 7 32.11 4.73 -20.71
N SER A 8 32.08 4.25 -19.46
CA SER A 8 32.16 5.09 -18.27
C SER A 8 33.21 4.56 -17.30
N VAL A 9 33.81 5.50 -16.57
CA VAL A 9 34.62 5.23 -15.38
C VAL A 9 34.23 6.24 -14.31
N TYR A 10 34.27 5.78 -13.06
CA TYR A 10 34.04 6.62 -11.88
C TYR A 10 35.14 6.35 -10.85
N ALA A 11 35.52 7.34 -10.05
CA ALA A 11 36.50 7.16 -8.99
C ALA A 11 35.80 7.42 -7.65
N ALA A 12 35.87 6.44 -6.77
CA ALA A 12 35.35 6.46 -5.40
C ALA A 12 36.28 5.62 -4.52
N ASP A 13 36.28 5.86 -3.23
CA ASP A 13 36.90 4.97 -2.23
C ASP A 13 35.85 3.90 -1.91
N VAL A 14 36.00 2.68 -2.45
CA VAL A 14 34.93 1.67 -2.42
C VAL A 14 35.07 0.72 -1.22
N ASP A 15 36.29 0.53 -0.72
CA ASP A 15 36.58 -0.32 0.45
C ASP A 15 36.88 0.47 1.74
N GLY A 16 36.81 1.81 1.69
CA GLY A 16 36.95 2.68 2.85
C GLY A 16 38.39 2.80 3.37
N ASP A 17 39.39 2.49 2.53
CA ASP A 17 40.81 2.52 2.92
C ASP A 17 41.49 3.89 2.74
N GLU A 18 40.72 4.91 2.32
CA GLU A 18 41.11 6.28 1.98
C GLU A 18 41.87 6.42 0.64
N ASP A 19 42.07 5.34 -0.12
CA ASP A 19 42.65 5.38 -1.46
C ASP A 19 41.55 5.37 -2.55
N MET A 20 41.66 6.30 -3.51
CA MET A 20 40.65 6.37 -4.58
C MET A 20 40.80 5.18 -5.55
N ASP A 21 39.73 4.41 -5.67
CA ASP A 21 39.58 3.32 -6.61
C ASP A 21 39.00 3.77 -7.95
N VAL A 22 38.82 2.81 -8.85
CA VAL A 22 38.17 3.03 -10.14
C VAL A 22 37.06 2.01 -10.34
N LEU A 23 35.90 2.48 -10.77
CA LEU A 23 34.81 1.69 -11.31
C LEU A 23 34.77 1.83 -12.83
N SER A 24 34.29 0.81 -13.54
CA SER A 24 34.03 0.88 -14.98
C SER A 24 32.74 0.21 -15.40
N ALA A 25 32.04 0.83 -16.36
CA ALA A 25 30.98 0.20 -17.14
C ALA A 25 31.48 -0.15 -18.54
N SER A 26 31.48 -1.44 -18.86
CA SER A 26 32.07 -1.96 -20.09
C SER A 26 31.05 -2.67 -20.97
N HIS A 27 30.74 -2.06 -22.11
CA HIS A 27 29.69 -2.51 -23.01
C HIS A 27 30.09 -3.80 -23.76
N GLY A 28 31.37 -3.97 -24.07
CA GLY A 28 31.84 -5.03 -24.97
C GLY A 28 31.99 -6.39 -24.29
N ASP A 29 32.25 -6.41 -23.00
CA ASP A 29 32.31 -7.61 -22.14
C ASP A 29 31.12 -7.69 -21.16
N GLN A 30 30.27 -6.66 -21.11
CA GLN A 30 29.02 -6.61 -20.34
C GLN A 30 29.28 -6.59 -18.83
N THR A 31 30.33 -5.87 -18.42
CA THR A 31 30.86 -5.93 -17.06
C THR A 31 30.80 -4.58 -16.35
N ILE A 32 30.33 -4.60 -15.10
CA ILE A 32 30.62 -3.58 -14.09
C ILE A 32 31.76 -4.13 -13.24
N ALA A 33 32.86 -3.39 -13.16
CA ALA A 33 34.06 -3.83 -12.47
C ALA A 33 34.62 -2.72 -11.58
N TRP A 34 35.16 -3.14 -10.44
CA TRP A 34 35.90 -2.33 -9.50
C TRP A 34 37.40 -2.67 -9.59
N TYR A 35 38.22 -1.63 -9.56
CA TYR A 35 39.68 -1.71 -9.57
C TYR A 35 40.20 -1.08 -8.29
N GLU A 36 40.32 -1.91 -7.25
CA GLU A 36 40.90 -1.60 -5.93
C GLU A 36 42.35 -1.13 -6.08
N ASN A 37 42.68 0.04 -5.53
CA ASN A 37 43.99 0.65 -5.54
C ASN A 37 44.67 0.51 -4.18
N ASP A 38 45.80 -0.22 -4.13
CA ASP A 38 46.53 -0.49 -2.87
C ASP A 38 47.34 0.69 -2.29
N GLY A 39 46.98 1.93 -2.63
CA GLY A 39 47.71 3.16 -2.27
C GLY A 39 49.08 3.34 -2.94
N SER A 40 49.59 2.32 -3.62
CA SER A 40 50.87 2.37 -4.35
C SER A 40 50.70 2.69 -5.84
N GLY A 41 49.45 2.80 -6.30
CA GLY A 41 49.09 2.88 -7.71
C GLY A 41 49.11 1.52 -8.41
N SER A 42 49.01 0.43 -7.66
CA SER A 42 48.79 -0.92 -8.18
C SER A 42 47.32 -1.29 -7.99
N PHE A 43 46.73 -1.89 -9.03
CA PHE A 43 45.29 -2.16 -9.05
C PHE A 43 45.01 -3.66 -9.04
N THR A 44 44.16 -4.11 -8.11
CA THR A 44 43.45 -5.40 -8.18
C THR A 44 42.17 -5.22 -9.00
N THR A 45 41.51 -6.28 -9.45
CA THR A 45 40.26 -6.15 -10.22
C THR A 45 39.24 -7.11 -9.67
N HIS A 46 38.07 -6.57 -9.33
CA HIS A 46 36.90 -7.28 -8.84
C HIS A 46 35.76 -7.10 -9.85
N GLU A 47 35.11 -8.20 -10.21
CA GLU A 47 33.96 -8.17 -11.12
C GLU A 47 32.69 -8.08 -10.25
N ILE A 48 32.02 -6.93 -10.27
CA ILE A 48 30.75 -6.71 -9.54
C ILE A 48 29.63 -7.46 -10.27
N SER A 49 29.52 -7.26 -11.59
CA SER A 49 28.57 -7.99 -12.42
C SER A 49 29.13 -8.22 -13.82
N THR A 50 28.84 -9.38 -14.41
CA THR A 50 29.34 -9.79 -15.75
C THR A 50 28.22 -10.02 -16.76
N SER A 51 26.99 -9.66 -16.42
CA SER A 51 25.77 -9.85 -17.22
C SER A 51 25.04 -8.56 -17.60
N VAL A 52 25.72 -7.42 -17.50
CA VAL A 52 25.14 -6.09 -17.74
C VAL A 52 25.23 -5.73 -19.22
N ASN A 53 24.34 -6.30 -20.02
CA ASN A 53 24.36 -6.13 -21.47
C ASN A 53 24.08 -4.66 -21.85
N GLY A 54 25.06 -4.05 -22.51
CA GLY A 54 25.01 -2.64 -22.85
C GLY A 54 25.33 -1.71 -21.69
N ALA A 55 26.10 -2.14 -20.68
CA ALA A 55 26.64 -1.26 -19.64
C ALA A 55 27.32 -0.03 -20.23
N ILE A 56 26.81 1.18 -19.92
CA ILE A 56 27.36 2.44 -20.44
C ILE A 56 27.56 3.55 -19.42
N SER A 57 26.93 3.47 -18.25
CA SER A 57 27.18 4.39 -17.13
C SER A 57 27.46 3.61 -15.86
N VAL A 58 28.36 4.16 -15.04
CA VAL A 58 28.62 3.72 -13.67
C VAL A 58 28.76 4.95 -12.80
N TYR A 59 28.27 4.89 -11.57
CA TYR A 59 28.38 5.93 -10.55
C TYR A 59 28.55 5.27 -9.18
N ALA A 60 29.08 5.98 -8.20
CA ALA A 60 29.14 5.50 -6.83
C ALA A 60 28.59 6.55 -5.88
N ALA A 61 27.77 6.08 -4.95
CA ALA A 61 27.17 6.82 -3.84
C ALA A 61 26.82 5.79 -2.76
N ASP A 62 26.80 6.23 -1.52
CA ASP A 62 26.16 5.53 -0.40
C ASP A 62 24.64 5.69 -0.59
N VAL A 63 23.97 4.68 -1.13
CA VAL A 63 22.56 4.80 -1.56
C VAL A 63 21.62 4.46 -0.41
N ASP A 64 21.97 3.50 0.44
CA ASP A 64 21.16 3.06 1.59
C ASP A 64 21.53 3.74 2.92
N GLY A 65 22.55 4.62 2.91
CA GLY A 65 22.94 5.42 4.07
C GLY A 65 23.71 4.65 5.13
N ASP A 66 24.20 3.45 4.82
CA ASP A 66 24.96 2.61 5.76
C ASP A 66 26.43 3.07 5.94
N GLY A 67 26.88 3.99 5.07
CA GLY A 67 28.20 4.60 5.08
C GLY A 67 29.21 3.93 4.15
N ASP A 68 28.85 2.84 3.49
CA ASP A 68 29.64 2.14 2.51
C ASP A 68 29.32 2.64 1.08
N MET A 69 30.33 2.70 0.22
CA MET A 69 30.15 3.24 -1.12
C MET A 69 29.59 2.17 -2.07
N ASP A 70 28.34 2.35 -2.48
CA ASP A 70 27.69 1.47 -3.45
C ASP A 70 28.00 1.81 -4.90
N VAL A 71 27.52 0.95 -5.81
CA VAL A 71 27.69 1.13 -7.24
C VAL A 71 26.36 1.19 -7.96
N LEU A 72 26.16 2.22 -8.77
CA LEU A 72 25.01 2.35 -9.68
C LEU A 72 25.45 2.10 -11.13
N SER A 73 24.57 1.52 -11.94
CA SER A 73 24.81 1.34 -13.37
C SER A 73 23.60 1.66 -14.26
N ALA A 74 23.89 2.05 -15.51
CA ALA A 74 22.90 2.14 -16.58
C ALA A 74 23.28 1.25 -17.75
N ALA A 75 22.34 0.43 -18.20
CA ALA A 75 22.51 -0.56 -19.26
C ALA A 75 21.60 -0.29 -20.45
N PHE A 76 22.18 0.23 -21.54
CA PHE A 76 21.45 0.67 -22.73
C PHE A 76 20.62 -0.42 -23.40
N MET A 77 21.15 -1.64 -23.49
CA MET A 77 20.49 -2.74 -24.20
C MET A 77 19.50 -3.51 -23.30
N ASN A 78 19.74 -3.52 -21.99
CA ASN A 78 18.81 -4.12 -21.02
C ASN A 78 17.68 -3.17 -20.61
N ASN A 79 17.79 -1.87 -20.92
CA ASN A 79 16.88 -0.82 -20.44
C ASN A 79 16.86 -0.72 -18.91
N THR A 80 17.99 -1.06 -18.28
CA THR A 80 18.06 -1.25 -16.83
C THR A 80 18.87 -0.14 -16.15
N ILE A 81 18.35 0.35 -15.04
CA ILE A 81 19.09 1.06 -13.99
C ILE A 81 19.21 0.09 -12.82
N ALA A 82 20.42 -0.14 -12.34
CA ALA A 82 20.70 -1.07 -11.24
C ALA A 82 21.59 -0.41 -10.19
N TRP A 83 21.38 -0.80 -8.95
CA TRP A 83 22.19 -0.51 -7.77
C TRP A 83 22.85 -1.81 -7.32
N TYR A 84 24.08 -1.72 -6.84
CA TYR A 84 24.87 -2.82 -6.31
C TYR A 84 25.29 -2.41 -4.90
N GLU A 85 24.54 -2.88 -3.92
CA GLU A 85 24.72 -2.65 -2.49
C GLU A 85 26.03 -3.30 -2.03
N ASN A 86 26.90 -2.55 -1.37
CA ASN A 86 28.15 -3.02 -0.81
C ASN A 86 27.98 -3.31 0.69
N ASP A 87 28.07 -4.57 1.10
CA ASP A 87 27.82 -5.00 2.49
C ASP A 87 28.92 -4.63 3.52
N GLY A 88 29.76 -3.64 3.19
CA GLY A 88 30.96 -3.26 3.95
C GLY A 88 32.05 -4.33 4.02
N SER A 89 31.84 -5.48 3.37
CA SER A 89 32.77 -6.63 3.33
C SER A 89 33.16 -6.98 1.89
N GLU A 90 33.09 -6.00 0.99
CA GLU A 90 33.42 -6.10 -0.44
C GLU A 90 32.52 -7.08 -1.22
N ASN A 91 31.34 -7.43 -0.69
CA ASN A 91 30.34 -8.21 -1.44
C ASN A 91 29.26 -7.28 -1.97
N PHE A 92 28.85 -7.52 -3.22
CA PHE A 92 27.87 -6.69 -3.91
C PHE A 92 26.57 -7.46 -4.18
N THR A 93 25.44 -6.92 -3.73
CA THR A 93 24.09 -7.43 -4.03
C THR A 93 23.42 -6.54 -5.08
N GLU A 94 22.96 -7.13 -6.19
CA GLU A 94 22.32 -6.37 -7.28
C GLU A 94 20.82 -6.13 -7.00
N HIS A 95 20.43 -4.86 -7.01
CA HIS A 95 19.05 -4.38 -6.94
C HIS A 95 18.69 -3.66 -8.24
N VAL A 96 17.53 -4.00 -8.81
CA VAL A 96 17.08 -3.35 -10.05
C VAL A 96 16.18 -2.16 -9.72
N VAL A 97 16.70 -0.95 -9.92
CA VAL A 97 15.95 0.30 -9.74
C VAL A 97 14.88 0.46 -10.83
N SER A 98 15.18 0.07 -12.06
CA SER A 98 14.20 0.12 -13.17
C SER A 98 14.60 -0.78 -14.33
N ASN A 99 13.64 -1.49 -14.93
CA ASN A 99 13.79 -2.20 -16.22
C ASN A 99 13.04 -1.52 -17.38
N SER A 100 12.44 -0.37 -17.13
CA SER A 100 11.61 0.36 -18.10
C SER A 100 12.33 1.57 -18.72
N ALA A 101 13.57 1.84 -18.30
CA ALA A 101 14.42 2.92 -18.77
C ALA A 101 14.94 2.64 -20.20
N ASN A 102 14.11 2.87 -21.22
CA ASN A 102 14.39 2.44 -22.58
C ASN A 102 15.58 3.20 -23.18
N GLY A 103 16.67 2.47 -23.45
CA GLY A 103 17.94 3.09 -23.82
C GLY A 103 18.58 3.86 -22.67
N ALA A 104 18.53 3.31 -21.45
CA ALA A 104 19.20 3.84 -20.27
C ALA A 104 20.65 4.26 -20.58
N HIS A 105 20.95 5.54 -20.44
CA HIS A 105 22.20 6.14 -20.90
C HIS A 105 23.05 6.75 -19.77
N ASN A 106 22.43 7.27 -18.73
CA ASN A 106 23.14 7.84 -17.60
C ASN A 106 22.44 7.49 -16.29
N VAL A 107 23.24 7.34 -15.25
CA VAL A 107 22.78 7.20 -13.86
C VAL A 107 23.60 8.13 -12.98
N HIS A 108 22.95 8.71 -11.98
CA HIS A 108 23.53 9.57 -10.97
C HIS A 108 22.79 9.37 -9.66
N ALA A 109 23.39 9.77 -8.54
CA ALA A 109 22.69 9.84 -7.27
C ALA A 109 22.93 11.19 -6.59
N ALA A 110 21.88 11.68 -5.94
CA ALA A 110 21.87 12.91 -5.15
C ALA A 110 20.57 12.96 -4.36
N ASP A 111 20.62 13.45 -3.14
CA ASP A 111 19.46 13.93 -2.38
C ASP A 111 18.75 15.07 -3.17
N VAL A 112 17.64 14.75 -3.85
CA VAL A 112 16.94 15.70 -4.75
C VAL A 112 15.93 16.54 -4.00
N ASP A 113 15.27 15.99 -2.98
CA ASP A 113 14.18 16.63 -2.25
C ASP A 113 14.59 17.23 -0.90
N GLY A 114 15.80 16.92 -0.42
CA GLY A 114 16.41 17.47 0.78
C GLY A 114 16.07 16.71 2.06
N ASP A 115 15.63 15.46 1.97
CA ASP A 115 15.31 14.61 3.12
C ASP A 115 16.56 13.97 3.77
N GLY A 116 17.67 13.93 3.03
CA GLY A 116 18.96 13.40 3.47
C GLY A 116 19.34 12.07 2.84
N ASP A 117 18.45 11.47 2.06
CA ASP A 117 18.62 10.17 1.43
C ASP A 117 19.08 10.30 -0.02
N MET A 118 19.92 9.37 -0.48
CA MET A 118 20.54 9.49 -1.81
C MET A 118 19.63 8.91 -2.90
N ASP A 119 18.84 9.77 -3.54
CA ASP A 119 17.99 9.35 -4.66
C ASP A 119 18.77 8.90 -5.88
N VAL A 120 18.13 8.07 -6.73
CA VAL A 120 18.65 7.69 -8.03
C VAL A 120 18.03 8.53 -9.15
N LEU A 121 18.87 9.04 -10.04
CA LEU A 121 18.47 9.78 -11.24
C LEU A 121 18.94 9.04 -12.49
N SER A 122 18.07 8.92 -13.49
CA SER A 122 18.43 8.34 -14.78
C SER A 122 18.07 9.22 -15.97
N ALA A 123 18.79 8.99 -17.07
CA ALA A 123 18.47 9.55 -18.38
C ALA A 123 18.41 8.44 -19.42
N SER A 124 17.28 8.36 -20.14
CA SER A 124 16.98 7.30 -21.10
C SER A 124 16.78 7.86 -22.50
N GLU A 125 17.53 7.34 -23.47
CA GLU A 125 17.61 7.90 -24.82
C GLU A 125 16.35 7.61 -25.65
N ASN A 126 15.83 6.38 -25.60
CA ASN A 126 14.81 5.92 -26.54
C ASN A 126 13.39 6.28 -26.12
N ASP A 127 13.11 6.38 -24.82
CA ASP A 127 11.83 6.89 -24.29
C ASP A 127 11.84 8.42 -24.07
N HIS A 128 13.01 9.06 -24.13
CA HIS A 128 13.23 10.50 -23.90
C HIS A 128 12.92 10.95 -22.48
N THR A 129 13.16 10.08 -21.49
CA THR A 129 12.82 10.33 -20.09
C THR A 129 14.07 10.73 -19.28
N ILE A 130 13.90 11.73 -18.42
CA ILE A 130 14.73 11.90 -17.21
C ILE A 130 13.86 11.40 -16.06
N ALA A 131 14.31 10.39 -15.34
CA ALA A 131 13.58 9.81 -14.23
C ALA A 131 14.28 10.14 -12.91
N TRP A 132 13.48 10.36 -11.88
CA TRP A 132 13.87 10.42 -10.48
C TRP A 132 13.20 9.23 -9.81
N TYR A 133 14.01 8.47 -9.08
CA TYR A 133 13.58 7.37 -8.23
C TYR A 133 13.94 7.82 -6.82
N GLU A 134 12.92 8.29 -6.12
CA GLU A 134 12.98 8.68 -4.71
C GLU A 134 13.47 7.48 -3.90
N ASN A 135 14.45 7.71 -3.04
CA ASN A 135 14.90 6.76 -2.05
C ASN A 135 14.42 7.25 -0.68
N ASP A 136 13.34 6.67 -0.19
CA ASP A 136 12.72 6.99 1.10
C ASP A 136 13.28 6.15 2.25
N ASN A 137 14.43 5.49 2.04
CA ASN A 137 14.95 4.39 2.86
C ASN A 137 13.92 3.30 3.16
N SER A 138 12.83 3.21 2.37
CA SER A 138 12.02 2.02 2.36
C SER A 138 12.84 0.89 1.75
N PRO A 139 12.75 -0.33 2.30
CA PRO A 139 13.45 -1.47 1.72
C PRO A 139 13.14 -1.57 0.23
N PRO A 140 14.13 -1.95 -0.61
CA PRO A 140 13.91 -2.12 -2.03
C PRO A 140 12.69 -3.04 -2.21
N PRO A 141 11.72 -2.66 -3.08
CA PRO A 141 10.56 -3.51 -3.29
C PRO A 141 11.07 -4.90 -3.70
N PRO A 142 10.52 -5.99 -3.13
CA PRO A 142 10.97 -7.35 -3.42
C PRO A 142 11.07 -7.53 -4.94
N SER A 143 12.29 -7.81 -5.39
CA SER A 143 12.72 -7.80 -6.79
C SER A 143 11.74 -8.48 -7.74
N GLU A 144 10.88 -7.76 -8.49
CA GLU A 144 10.03 -8.24 -9.60
C GLU A 144 9.40 -9.66 -9.44
N SER A 145 9.24 -10.11 -8.20
CA SER A 145 8.24 -11.05 -7.76
C SER A 145 7.17 -10.17 -7.18
N SER A 146 5.93 -10.34 -7.64
CA SER A 146 4.77 -9.65 -7.07
C SER A 146 4.95 -9.49 -5.55
N PRO A 147 4.70 -8.29 -4.96
CA PRO A 147 4.78 -8.12 -3.50
C PRO A 147 3.88 -9.13 -2.79
N PHE A 148 2.91 -9.69 -3.52
CA PHE A 148 2.13 -10.84 -3.15
C PHE A 148 2.85 -12.16 -3.50
N ILE A 149 3.36 -12.83 -2.49
CA ILE A 149 3.98 -14.16 -2.57
C ILE A 149 2.87 -15.22 -2.49
N LEU A 150 2.99 -16.30 -3.28
CA LEU A 150 2.05 -17.42 -3.23
C LEU A 150 2.13 -18.11 -1.85
N TYR A 151 1.13 -17.87 -1.01
CA TYR A 151 1.00 -18.45 0.32
C TYR A 151 0.42 -19.86 0.27
N GLY A 152 -0.55 -20.09 -0.61
CA GLY A 152 -1.23 -21.37 -0.70
C GLY A 152 -2.06 -21.52 -1.97
N THR A 153 -2.45 -22.76 -2.25
CA THR A 153 -3.35 -23.06 -3.36
C THR A 153 -4.35 -24.10 -2.93
N ILE A 154 -5.62 -23.80 -3.20
CA ILE A 154 -6.73 -24.71 -3.00
C ILE A 154 -7.07 -25.28 -4.38
N GLU A 155 -6.64 -26.52 -4.61
CA GLU A 155 -6.72 -27.20 -5.92
C GLU A 155 -8.06 -27.93 -6.11
N ASP A 156 -8.31 -28.36 -7.34
CA ASP A 156 -9.48 -29.18 -7.72
C ASP A 156 -10.85 -28.52 -7.41
N LEU A 157 -10.90 -27.18 -7.41
CA LEU A 157 -12.08 -26.36 -7.13
C LEU A 157 -12.43 -25.50 -8.34
N ASN A 158 -13.54 -25.81 -9.01
CA ASN A 158 -14.03 -25.00 -10.12
C ASN A 158 -14.89 -23.83 -9.58
N ILE A 159 -14.26 -22.81 -8.99
CA ILE A 159 -14.98 -21.64 -8.44
C ILE A 159 -14.95 -20.49 -9.45
N GLU A 160 -16.13 -19.93 -9.75
CA GLU A 160 -16.28 -18.73 -10.59
C GLU A 160 -16.55 -17.47 -9.75
N ALA A 161 -17.19 -17.61 -8.59
CA ALA A 161 -17.39 -16.49 -7.67
C ALA A 161 -17.29 -16.98 -6.24
N PHE A 162 -16.83 -16.10 -5.35
CA PHE A 162 -16.74 -16.37 -3.93
C PHE A 162 -17.03 -15.12 -3.10
N ASP A 163 -17.45 -15.35 -1.85
CA ASP A 163 -17.47 -14.32 -0.81
C ASP A 163 -16.82 -14.91 0.45
N ILE A 164 -16.17 -14.05 1.23
CA ILE A 164 -15.40 -14.44 2.42
C ILE A 164 -16.08 -13.82 3.64
N SER A 165 -16.29 -14.65 4.66
CA SER A 165 -16.79 -14.19 5.96
C SER A 165 -16.05 -14.90 7.07
N GLY A 166 -15.38 -14.12 7.93
CA GLY A 166 -14.51 -14.67 8.97
C GLY A 166 -13.39 -15.54 8.39
N ASP A 167 -13.29 -16.77 8.88
CA ASP A 167 -12.31 -17.79 8.48
C ASP A 167 -12.87 -18.78 7.44
N ARG A 168 -13.93 -18.39 6.72
CA ARG A 168 -14.60 -19.22 5.70
C ARG A 168 -14.66 -18.51 4.36
N LEU A 169 -14.38 -19.28 3.30
CA LEU A 169 -14.66 -18.90 1.92
C LEU A 169 -15.83 -19.71 1.40
N TYR A 170 -16.81 -19.01 0.84
CA TYR A 170 -17.98 -19.60 0.22
C TYR A 170 -17.84 -19.44 -1.29
N GLY A 171 -17.76 -20.56 -2.01
CA GLY A 171 -17.50 -20.55 -3.45
C GLY A 171 -18.62 -21.19 -4.24
N ILE A 172 -18.91 -20.65 -5.42
CA ILE A 172 -19.87 -21.25 -6.35
C ILE A 172 -19.20 -21.72 -7.64
N PHE A 173 -19.67 -22.87 -8.09
CA PHE A 173 -19.43 -23.40 -9.42
C PHE A 173 -20.74 -23.31 -10.22
N PRO A 174 -20.80 -22.54 -11.33
CA PRO A 174 -22.02 -22.44 -12.14
C PRO A 174 -22.38 -23.72 -12.88
N GLY A 175 -21.44 -24.65 -13.10
CA GLY A 175 -21.63 -25.78 -14.01
C GLY A 175 -21.56 -25.37 -15.51
N THR A 176 -21.78 -26.30 -16.44
CA THR A 176 -21.82 -26.00 -17.89
C THR A 176 -23.09 -26.44 -18.60
N ASN A 177 -23.39 -25.75 -19.71
CA ASN A 177 -24.45 -26.09 -20.66
C ASN A 177 -24.37 -27.57 -21.15
N SER A 178 -23.16 -28.13 -21.25
CA SER A 178 -22.90 -29.53 -21.65
C SER A 178 -23.02 -30.55 -20.51
N SER A 179 -22.87 -30.13 -19.25
CA SER A 179 -22.96 -31.02 -18.09
C SER A 179 -24.39 -31.36 -17.64
N GLY A 180 -25.39 -30.67 -18.21
CA GLY A 180 -26.80 -30.77 -17.82
C GLY A 180 -27.12 -30.01 -16.53
N GLN A 181 -28.40 -29.74 -16.26
CA GLN A 181 -28.86 -29.25 -14.95
C GLN A 181 -28.44 -30.27 -13.88
N GLY A 182 -27.42 -29.97 -13.08
CA GLY A 182 -26.80 -30.99 -12.23
C GLY A 182 -25.36 -30.73 -11.78
N ALA A 183 -24.64 -29.79 -12.39
CA ALA A 183 -23.22 -29.58 -12.10
C ALA A 183 -22.93 -28.39 -11.18
N SER A 184 -23.89 -27.49 -10.96
CA SER A 184 -23.67 -26.27 -10.19
C SER A 184 -23.57 -26.58 -8.70
N LEU A 185 -22.56 -26.06 -8.00
CA LEU A 185 -22.30 -26.41 -6.60
C LEU A 185 -22.04 -25.13 -5.78
N LEU A 186 -22.47 -25.16 -4.52
CA LEU A 186 -22.03 -24.23 -3.47
C LEU A 186 -21.07 -24.98 -2.54
N THR A 187 -19.98 -24.35 -2.14
CA THR A 187 -18.92 -24.97 -1.35
C THR A 187 -18.50 -24.07 -0.19
N ILE A 188 -18.08 -24.68 0.92
CA ILE A 188 -17.46 -24.00 2.07
C ILE A 188 -16.02 -24.49 2.19
N ILE A 189 -15.08 -23.56 2.28
CA ILE A 189 -13.65 -23.82 2.48
C ILE A 189 -13.20 -23.15 3.78
N ASP A 190 -12.39 -23.85 4.56
CA ASP A 190 -11.75 -23.34 5.76
C ASP A 190 -10.47 -22.60 5.34
N LEU A 191 -10.37 -21.31 5.66
CA LEU A 191 -9.23 -20.48 5.24
C LEU A 191 -7.97 -20.68 6.09
N THR A 192 -8.09 -21.32 7.27
CA THR A 192 -6.94 -21.62 8.13
C THR A 192 -6.18 -22.83 7.62
N SER A 193 -6.92 -23.90 7.28
CA SER A 193 -6.39 -25.16 6.77
C SER A 193 -6.31 -25.22 5.25
N LEU A 194 -6.99 -24.31 4.55
CA LEU A 194 -7.16 -24.32 3.10
C LEU A 194 -7.82 -25.61 2.60
N GLU A 195 -8.71 -26.22 3.40
CA GLU A 195 -9.40 -27.47 3.07
C GLU A 195 -10.89 -27.27 2.78
N LEU A 196 -11.41 -28.06 1.84
CA LEU A 196 -12.84 -28.14 1.54
C LEU A 196 -13.61 -28.76 2.72
N ILE A 197 -14.59 -28.03 3.25
CA ILE A 197 -15.42 -28.50 4.37
C ILE A 197 -16.71 -29.17 3.90
N ALA A 198 -17.46 -28.48 3.04
CA ALA A 198 -18.79 -28.92 2.63
C ALA A 198 -19.10 -28.50 1.20
N THR A 199 -19.95 -29.28 0.53
CA THR A 199 -20.45 -28.98 -0.81
C THR A 199 -21.93 -29.32 -0.90
N HIS A 200 -22.69 -28.48 -1.59
CA HIS A 200 -24.12 -28.64 -1.83
C HIS A 200 -24.45 -28.44 -3.31
N GLY A 201 -25.33 -29.27 -3.84
CA GLY A 201 -25.91 -29.07 -5.16
C GLY A 201 -26.67 -30.30 -5.66
N PRO A 202 -27.21 -30.23 -6.89
CA PRO A 202 -27.06 -29.10 -7.82
C PRO A 202 -27.85 -27.86 -7.42
N LEU A 203 -27.28 -26.67 -7.69
CA LEU A 203 -27.99 -25.39 -7.60
C LEU A 203 -28.92 -25.17 -8.80
N ASN A 204 -29.90 -24.28 -8.67
CA ASN A 204 -30.75 -23.87 -9.79
C ASN A 204 -30.00 -22.87 -10.68
N GLY A 205 -30.09 -23.05 -12.01
CA GLY A 205 -29.53 -22.12 -12.99
C GLY A 205 -28.03 -22.32 -13.25
N TYR A 206 -27.34 -21.23 -13.59
CA TYR A 206 -25.88 -21.14 -13.78
C TYR A 206 -25.35 -20.00 -12.92
N PRO A 207 -25.35 -20.19 -11.58
CA PRO A 207 -25.08 -19.09 -10.68
C PRO A 207 -23.65 -18.63 -10.76
N ASN A 208 -23.46 -17.31 -10.76
CA ASN A 208 -22.15 -16.67 -10.75
C ASN A 208 -22.07 -15.48 -9.80
N ARG A 209 -23.04 -15.29 -8.91
CA ARG A 209 -22.93 -14.35 -7.77
C ARG A 209 -23.20 -15.04 -6.45
N ILE A 210 -22.47 -14.62 -5.42
CA ILE A 210 -22.64 -15.09 -4.06
C ILE A 210 -22.41 -13.93 -3.10
N ASP A 211 -23.28 -13.82 -2.10
CA ASP A 211 -23.21 -12.81 -1.04
C ASP A 211 -23.48 -13.50 0.32
N VAL A 212 -22.64 -13.24 1.32
CA VAL A 212 -22.74 -13.84 2.66
C VAL A 212 -23.22 -12.80 3.67
N PHE A 213 -24.31 -13.11 4.37
CA PHE A 213 -24.86 -12.34 5.49
C PHE A 213 -24.90 -13.22 6.74
N ASP A 214 -23.91 -13.06 7.61
CA ASP A 214 -23.67 -13.92 8.77
C ASP A 214 -23.62 -15.41 8.39
N GLN A 215 -24.66 -16.17 8.76
CA GLN A 215 -24.80 -17.61 8.48
C GLN A 215 -25.67 -17.90 7.27
N ILE A 216 -26.05 -16.88 6.51
CA ILE A 216 -26.93 -17.01 5.34
C ILE A 216 -26.15 -16.64 4.08
N VAL A 217 -26.04 -17.61 3.18
CA VAL A 217 -25.50 -17.42 1.84
C VAL A 217 -26.64 -17.18 0.87
N VAL A 218 -26.53 -16.12 0.08
CA VAL A 218 -27.45 -15.77 -0.98
C VAL A 218 -26.74 -15.95 -2.32
N VAL A 219 -27.26 -16.83 -3.17
CA VAL A 219 -26.71 -17.09 -4.51
C VAL A 219 -27.61 -16.46 -5.58
N ASP A 220 -27.00 -15.72 -6.51
CA ASP A 220 -27.66 -14.90 -7.54
C ASP A 220 -28.80 -14.01 -6.99
N GLY A 221 -28.66 -13.52 -5.76
CA GLY A 221 -29.69 -12.71 -5.11
C GLY A 221 -31.04 -13.40 -4.88
N ASN A 222 -31.17 -14.72 -5.08
CA ASN A 222 -32.48 -15.38 -5.04
C ASN A 222 -32.50 -16.74 -4.30
N GLN A 223 -31.40 -17.48 -4.30
CA GLN A 223 -31.32 -18.78 -3.64
C GLN A 223 -30.68 -18.64 -2.25
N PHE A 224 -31.39 -19.06 -1.21
CA PHE A 224 -30.96 -18.86 0.18
C PHE A 224 -30.49 -20.17 0.81
N PHE A 225 -29.34 -20.13 1.48
CA PHE A 225 -28.74 -21.26 2.18
C PHE A 225 -28.36 -20.86 3.59
N ASN A 226 -28.68 -21.71 4.56
CA ASN A 226 -28.08 -21.65 5.89
C ASN A 226 -26.77 -22.42 5.85
N VAL A 227 -25.69 -21.79 6.32
CA VAL A 227 -24.33 -22.36 6.35
C VAL A 227 -23.79 -22.50 7.77
N ALA A 228 -24.66 -22.41 8.79
CA ALA A 228 -24.28 -22.63 10.17
C ALA A 228 -23.67 -24.02 10.42
N ASP A 229 -22.71 -24.09 11.35
CA ASP A 229 -22.04 -25.32 11.76
C ASP A 229 -21.37 -26.09 10.60
N ASP A 230 -20.87 -25.36 9.59
CA ASP A 230 -20.23 -25.91 8.39
C ASP A 230 -21.13 -26.85 7.56
N VAL A 231 -22.45 -26.70 7.68
CA VAL A 231 -23.45 -27.48 6.94
C VAL A 231 -24.21 -26.56 6.00
N ILE A 232 -24.29 -26.94 4.72
CA ILE A 232 -25.07 -26.19 3.72
C ILE A 232 -26.49 -26.76 3.62
N GLU A 233 -27.46 -26.03 4.18
CA GLU A 233 -28.89 -26.31 4.10
C GLU A 233 -29.60 -25.34 3.16
N TYR A 234 -30.23 -25.85 2.11
CA TYR A 234 -31.05 -25.05 1.21
C TYR A 234 -32.37 -24.63 1.86
N LEU A 235 -32.61 -23.32 1.95
CA LEU A 235 -33.79 -22.75 2.61
C LEU A 235 -34.93 -22.49 1.63
N GLY A 236 -34.61 -22.20 0.37
CA GLY A 236 -35.58 -21.93 -0.69
C GLY A 236 -35.19 -20.76 -1.59
N ASP A 237 -36.06 -20.49 -2.56
CA ASP A 237 -35.96 -19.36 -3.48
C ASP A 237 -36.90 -18.22 -3.04
N ASN A 238 -36.65 -16.99 -3.52
CA ASN A 238 -37.55 -15.83 -3.48
C ASN A 238 -37.94 -15.36 -2.07
N PHE A 239 -37.00 -15.31 -1.13
CA PHE A 239 -37.19 -14.63 0.15
C PHE A 239 -37.35 -13.12 -0.02
N ILE A 240 -36.74 -12.57 -1.09
CA ILE A 240 -36.88 -11.18 -1.49
C ILE A 240 -38.20 -10.98 -2.25
N GLU A 241 -39.08 -10.14 -1.70
CA GLU A 241 -40.29 -9.69 -2.40
C GLU A 241 -39.92 -8.61 -3.42
N SER A 242 -39.62 -9.02 -4.65
CA SER A 242 -39.46 -8.08 -5.77
C SER A 242 -40.77 -7.81 -6.48
N ALA A 243 -41.03 -6.54 -6.80
CA ALA A 243 -42.11 -6.15 -7.71
C ALA A 243 -41.80 -6.54 -9.16
N PHE A 244 -40.54 -6.87 -9.47
CA PHE A 244 -40.03 -7.16 -10.80
C PHE A 244 -39.62 -8.63 -10.91
N ASN A 245 -40.26 -9.37 -11.82
CA ASN A 245 -39.93 -10.78 -12.07
C ASN A 245 -38.80 -10.88 -13.10
N SER A 246 -37.61 -10.47 -12.69
CA SER A 246 -36.41 -10.29 -13.52
C SER A 246 -35.25 -11.20 -13.04
N SER A 247 -34.32 -11.51 -13.95
CA SER A 247 -33.06 -12.21 -13.63
C SER A 247 -32.07 -11.25 -12.98
N ILE A 248 -31.40 -11.69 -11.92
CA ILE A 248 -30.31 -10.93 -11.30
C ILE A 248 -29.06 -11.03 -12.17
N MET A 249 -28.51 -9.89 -12.57
CA MET A 249 -27.32 -9.80 -13.45
C MET A 249 -26.03 -9.61 -12.64
N HIS A 250 -26.12 -8.88 -11.54
CA HIS A 250 -25.04 -8.60 -10.62
C HIS A 250 -25.59 -8.24 -9.25
N THR A 251 -24.82 -8.54 -8.21
CA THR A 251 -25.09 -8.13 -6.84
C THR A 251 -23.91 -7.36 -6.29
N HIS A 252 -24.18 -6.51 -5.31
CA HIS A 252 -23.15 -5.86 -4.52
C HIS A 252 -23.63 -5.80 -3.09
N ARG A 253 -22.82 -6.33 -2.17
CA ARG A 253 -23.09 -6.29 -0.73
C ARG A 253 -22.37 -5.09 -0.10
N ARG A 254 -23.09 -4.32 0.71
CA ARG A 254 -22.50 -3.27 1.56
C ARG A 254 -23.17 -3.28 2.93
N GLY A 255 -22.41 -3.68 3.95
CA GLY A 255 -22.95 -3.96 5.28
C GLY A 255 -24.10 -4.97 5.20
N ASN A 256 -25.25 -4.60 5.77
CA ASN A 256 -26.45 -5.43 5.75
C ASN A 256 -27.32 -5.22 4.49
N PHE A 257 -26.89 -4.46 3.49
CA PHE A 257 -27.69 -4.21 2.30
C PHE A 257 -27.20 -5.01 1.11
N LEU A 258 -28.14 -5.60 0.37
CA LEU A 258 -27.92 -6.24 -0.93
C LEU A 258 -28.45 -5.31 -2.02
N TYR A 259 -27.56 -4.92 -2.93
CA TYR A 259 -27.88 -4.17 -4.13
C TYR A 259 -27.90 -5.16 -5.29
N SER A 260 -28.93 -5.14 -6.12
CA SER A 260 -29.04 -6.07 -7.25
C SER A 260 -29.39 -5.35 -8.55
N ALA A 261 -28.62 -5.62 -9.61
CA ALA A 261 -28.99 -5.27 -10.97
C ALA A 261 -30.03 -6.28 -11.47
N LEU A 262 -31.23 -5.79 -11.76
CA LEU A 262 -32.38 -6.56 -12.22
C LEU A 262 -32.44 -6.47 -13.75
N GLY A 263 -32.07 -7.55 -14.44
CA GLY A 263 -31.99 -7.62 -15.89
C GLY A 263 -33.30 -7.22 -16.60
N SER A 264 -33.21 -6.36 -17.61
CA SER A 264 -34.38 -5.87 -18.37
C SER A 264 -35.39 -5.03 -17.58
N THR A 265 -35.12 -4.66 -16.33
CA THR A 265 -35.98 -3.76 -15.55
C THR A 265 -35.20 -2.63 -14.91
N GLY A 266 -34.17 -2.89 -14.11
CA GLY A 266 -33.46 -1.81 -13.42
C GLY A 266 -32.62 -2.31 -12.25
N PHE A 267 -32.90 -1.85 -11.04
CA PHE A 267 -32.16 -2.27 -9.85
C PHE A 267 -33.04 -2.31 -8.58
N GLY A 268 -32.60 -3.11 -7.61
CA GLY A 268 -33.23 -3.26 -6.30
C GLY A 268 -32.24 -3.11 -5.15
N ILE A 269 -32.76 -2.69 -3.99
CA ILE A 269 -32.03 -2.55 -2.73
C ILE A 269 -32.82 -3.24 -1.65
N TYR A 270 -32.17 -4.17 -0.96
CA TYR A 270 -32.78 -5.03 0.05
C TYR A 270 -32.01 -4.91 1.37
N ASP A 271 -32.73 -4.63 2.45
CA ASP A 271 -32.19 -4.70 3.80
C ASP A 271 -32.19 -6.15 4.26
N MET A 272 -30.99 -6.68 4.46
CA MET A 272 -30.68 -8.04 4.85
C MET A 272 -30.27 -8.12 6.33
N THR A 273 -30.63 -7.14 7.16
CA THR A 273 -30.37 -7.20 8.62
C THR A 273 -30.99 -8.44 9.26
N ASP A 274 -32.11 -8.92 8.72
CA ASP A 274 -32.62 -10.27 8.93
C ASP A 274 -32.69 -10.98 7.56
N PRO A 275 -31.65 -11.73 7.15
CA PRO A 275 -31.59 -12.32 5.81
C PRO A 275 -32.69 -13.35 5.54
N LEU A 276 -33.37 -13.85 6.58
CA LEU A 276 -34.52 -14.75 6.44
C LEU A 276 -35.85 -14.01 6.28
N ASN A 277 -35.85 -12.69 6.48
CA ASN A 277 -36.99 -11.80 6.26
C ASN A 277 -36.51 -10.49 5.62
N PRO A 278 -35.90 -10.53 4.42
CA PRO A 278 -35.32 -9.36 3.80
C PRO A 278 -36.40 -8.33 3.45
N VAL A 279 -36.07 -7.05 3.61
CA VAL A 279 -37.02 -5.95 3.37
C VAL A 279 -36.61 -5.19 2.11
N THR A 280 -37.50 -5.14 1.13
CA THR A 280 -37.32 -4.31 -0.06
C THR A 280 -37.37 -2.83 0.32
N VAL A 281 -36.22 -2.17 0.25
CA VAL A 281 -36.05 -0.75 0.58
C VAL A 281 -36.48 0.11 -0.60
N PHE A 282 -36.01 -0.27 -1.79
CA PHE A 282 -36.27 0.44 -3.02
C PHE A 282 -36.08 -0.48 -4.21
N GLU A 283 -36.91 -0.30 -5.24
CA GLU A 283 -36.67 -0.88 -6.55
C GLU A 283 -37.05 0.16 -7.60
N HIS A 284 -36.29 0.17 -8.69
CA HIS A 284 -36.54 1.03 -9.83
C HIS A 284 -36.55 0.20 -11.10
N ASP A 285 -37.60 0.40 -11.90
CA ASP A 285 -37.66 0.00 -13.29
C ASP A 285 -37.36 1.24 -14.13
N TYR A 286 -36.39 1.14 -15.03
CA TYR A 286 -36.05 2.20 -15.96
C TYR A 286 -37.17 2.44 -16.98
N GLU A 287 -38.08 1.48 -17.18
CA GLU A 287 -39.24 1.56 -18.09
C GLU A 287 -38.86 1.94 -19.55
N VAL A 288 -37.61 1.68 -19.97
CA VAL A 288 -37.10 1.98 -21.31
C VAL A 288 -36.90 0.68 -22.10
N ASP A 289 -37.34 0.69 -23.37
CA ASP A 289 -37.03 -0.37 -24.33
C ASP A 289 -35.51 -0.32 -24.63
N ASP A 290 -34.82 -1.47 -24.56
CA ASP A 290 -33.38 -1.68 -24.87
C ASP A 290 -32.35 -1.38 -23.74
N ASP A 291 -32.79 -1.22 -22.49
CA ASP A 291 -31.90 -1.15 -21.31
C ASP A 291 -31.63 -2.55 -20.73
N TYR A 292 -30.36 -2.83 -20.39
CA TYR A 292 -29.88 -4.09 -19.81
C TYR A 292 -28.88 -3.81 -18.67
N PRO A 293 -29.38 -3.47 -17.47
CA PRO A 293 -28.56 -3.29 -16.27
C PRO A 293 -27.70 -4.53 -16.03
N TYR A 294 -26.38 -4.35 -16.02
CA TYR A 294 -25.42 -5.45 -16.02
C TYR A 294 -24.53 -5.48 -14.78
N GLY A 295 -24.05 -4.32 -14.32
CA GLY A 295 -23.22 -4.19 -13.13
C GLY A 295 -23.79 -3.18 -12.15
N ILE A 296 -23.57 -3.43 -10.87
CA ILE A 296 -24.01 -2.56 -9.78
C ILE A 296 -22.89 -2.45 -8.74
N SER A 297 -22.65 -1.25 -8.24
CA SER A 297 -21.86 -1.02 -7.03
C SER A 297 -22.40 0.17 -6.24
N ALA A 298 -22.00 0.29 -4.98
CA ALA A 298 -22.45 1.39 -4.13
C ALA A 298 -21.38 1.81 -3.14
N ASN A 299 -21.35 3.10 -2.80
CA ASN A 299 -20.58 3.64 -1.68
C ASN A 299 -21.53 4.33 -0.69
N ASP A 300 -20.97 5.09 0.25
CA ASP A 300 -21.74 5.80 1.28
C ASP A 300 -22.77 6.78 0.70
N ASP A 301 -22.45 7.38 -0.45
CA ASP A 301 -23.20 8.49 -1.02
C ASP A 301 -24.05 8.08 -2.24
N TYR A 302 -23.56 7.14 -3.04
CA TYR A 302 -24.06 6.86 -4.38
C TYR A 302 -24.19 5.37 -4.70
N ILE A 303 -25.02 5.09 -5.70
CA ILE A 303 -25.20 3.79 -6.35
C ILE A 303 -24.87 3.98 -7.82
N PHE A 304 -24.07 3.08 -8.36
CA PHE A 304 -23.61 3.09 -9.75
C PHE A 304 -24.18 1.89 -10.48
N ILE A 305 -24.96 2.15 -11.53
CA ILE A 305 -25.57 1.10 -12.36
C ILE A 305 -24.99 1.20 -13.75
N SER A 306 -24.24 0.19 -14.18
CA SER A 306 -23.81 0.07 -15.57
C SER A 306 -24.91 -0.59 -16.40
N ASP A 307 -25.46 0.17 -17.31
CA ASP A 307 -26.54 -0.23 -18.21
C ASP A 307 -26.00 -0.47 -19.61
N LEU A 308 -26.07 -1.73 -20.06
CA LEU A 308 -25.59 -2.17 -21.37
C LEU A 308 -26.72 -2.02 -22.39
N ARG A 309 -26.47 -1.23 -23.44
CA ARG A 309 -27.43 -1.03 -24.52
C ARG A 309 -27.24 -2.06 -25.63
N ASP A 310 -28.32 -2.31 -26.38
CA ASP A 310 -28.33 -3.22 -27.54
C ASP A 310 -27.29 -2.88 -28.63
N ASN A 311 -26.83 -1.64 -28.69
CA ASN A 311 -25.81 -1.19 -29.63
C ASN A 311 -24.36 -1.36 -29.12
N GLY A 312 -24.16 -1.90 -27.91
CA GLY A 312 -22.86 -2.10 -27.25
C GLY A 312 -22.35 -0.89 -26.46
N ASP A 313 -23.11 0.20 -26.40
CA ASP A 313 -22.79 1.34 -25.54
C ASP A 313 -23.16 1.02 -24.08
N VAL A 314 -22.37 1.52 -23.14
CA VAL A 314 -22.67 1.39 -21.71
C VAL A 314 -22.80 2.78 -21.09
N ILE A 315 -23.90 2.98 -20.38
CA ILE A 315 -24.11 4.18 -19.55
C ILE A 315 -24.04 3.79 -18.09
N ILE A 316 -23.22 4.50 -17.33
CA ILE A 316 -23.24 4.36 -15.87
C ILE A 316 -24.18 5.41 -15.31
N HIS A 317 -25.26 4.98 -14.67
CA HIS A 317 -26.19 5.84 -13.96
C HIS A 317 -25.72 6.02 -12.51
N ILE A 318 -25.64 7.27 -12.07
CA ILE A 318 -25.27 7.63 -10.69
C ILE A 318 -26.56 8.00 -9.96
N HIS A 319 -26.90 7.25 -8.92
CA HIS A 319 -28.04 7.51 -8.06
C HIS A 319 -27.56 7.87 -6.65
N ASN A 320 -28.34 8.61 -5.88
CA ASN A 320 -28.05 8.77 -4.45
C ASN A 320 -28.36 7.46 -3.69
N ASN A 321 -27.57 7.17 -2.65
CA ASN A 321 -27.75 5.98 -1.81
C ASN A 321 -28.81 6.17 -0.70
N GLY A 322 -29.71 7.15 -0.84
CA GLY A 322 -30.88 7.28 0.04
C GLY A 322 -30.66 7.90 1.42
N GLY A 323 -29.53 8.61 1.66
CA GLY A 323 -29.08 9.15 2.96
C GLY A 323 -29.97 10.14 3.73
N SER A 324 -31.26 10.31 3.39
CA SER A 324 -32.21 11.03 4.26
C SER A 324 -33.62 10.46 4.13
N PHE A 325 -34.39 10.49 5.23
CA PHE A 325 -35.76 9.97 5.28
C PHE A 325 -36.80 11.02 4.83
N PRO A 326 -37.75 10.68 3.94
CA PRO A 326 -37.87 9.39 3.25
C PRO A 326 -36.77 9.21 2.20
N PRO A 327 -36.20 7.99 2.05
CA PRO A 327 -35.16 7.72 1.06
C PRO A 327 -35.65 8.18 -0.31
N SER A 328 -34.92 9.11 -0.92
CA SER A 328 -35.28 9.67 -2.22
C SER A 328 -34.30 9.18 -3.28
N TYR A 329 -34.29 7.88 -3.52
CA TYR A 329 -33.51 7.28 -4.60
C TYR A 329 -33.88 7.93 -5.93
N ARG A 330 -32.96 8.70 -6.49
CA ARG A 330 -33.10 9.44 -7.74
C ARG A 330 -31.79 9.36 -8.51
N MET A 331 -31.91 9.31 -9.83
CA MET A 331 -30.76 9.50 -10.72
C MET A 331 -30.27 10.95 -10.59
N LEU A 332 -28.96 11.11 -10.37
CA LEU A 332 -28.27 12.40 -10.27
C LEU A 332 -27.59 12.75 -11.59
N GLY A 333 -26.84 11.82 -12.15
CA GLY A 333 -26.07 12.01 -13.37
C GLY A 333 -25.80 10.70 -14.09
N GLN A 334 -25.11 10.82 -15.22
CA GLN A 334 -24.79 9.69 -16.10
C GLN A 334 -23.39 9.87 -16.70
N ILE A 335 -22.70 8.76 -16.90
CA ILE A 335 -21.42 8.70 -17.62
C ILE A 335 -21.63 7.89 -18.89
N ASN A 336 -21.34 8.52 -20.04
CA ASN A 336 -21.26 7.81 -21.31
C ASN A 336 -19.81 7.41 -21.59
N THR A 337 -19.57 6.12 -21.65
CA THR A 337 -18.23 5.54 -21.80
C THR A 337 -17.73 5.52 -23.26
N ASN A 338 -18.55 6.00 -24.20
CA ASN A 338 -18.30 6.13 -25.65
C ASN A 338 -18.02 4.79 -26.39
N GLY A 339 -18.75 3.73 -26.02
CA GLY A 339 -18.85 2.48 -26.80
C GLY A 339 -17.87 1.37 -26.42
N ASN A 340 -18.41 0.13 -26.39
CA ASN A 340 -17.86 -1.18 -26.02
C ASN A 340 -16.93 -1.22 -24.79
N GLY A 341 -17.42 -1.83 -23.71
CA GLY A 341 -16.58 -2.60 -22.79
C GLY A 341 -16.59 -2.19 -21.33
N VAL A 342 -17.72 -1.76 -20.75
CA VAL A 342 -17.82 -1.47 -19.30
C VAL A 342 -18.84 -2.40 -18.67
N HIS A 343 -18.45 -3.20 -17.68
CA HIS A 343 -19.36 -4.19 -17.09
C HIS A 343 -19.41 -4.16 -15.57
N ARG A 344 -18.43 -3.55 -14.93
CA ARG A 344 -18.34 -3.43 -13.48
C ARG A 344 -17.72 -2.09 -13.10
N THR A 345 -18.06 -1.62 -11.92
CA THR A 345 -17.63 -0.33 -11.40
C THR A 345 -17.26 -0.48 -9.93
N ALA A 346 -16.22 0.21 -9.50
CA ALA A 346 -15.87 0.34 -8.08
C ALA A 346 -15.60 1.81 -7.76
N SER A 347 -15.77 2.22 -6.50
CA SER A 347 -15.62 3.63 -6.12
C SER A 347 -14.91 3.80 -4.79
N GLN A 348 -14.11 4.85 -4.68
CA GLN A 348 -13.43 5.25 -3.45
C GLN A 348 -13.46 6.77 -3.33
N GLY A 349 -13.99 7.28 -2.22
CA GLY A 349 -14.21 8.72 -2.04
C GLY A 349 -14.96 9.33 -3.23
N ASN A 350 -14.37 10.37 -3.83
CA ASN A 350 -14.92 11.09 -4.96
C ASN A 350 -14.54 10.50 -6.34
N TYR A 351 -14.03 9.27 -6.40
CA TYR A 351 -13.61 8.65 -7.66
C TYR A 351 -14.38 7.36 -7.95
N LEU A 352 -14.74 7.21 -9.22
CA LEU A 352 -15.35 6.02 -9.79
C LEU A 352 -14.39 5.40 -10.81
N TYR A 353 -14.12 4.11 -10.63
CA TYR A 353 -13.24 3.30 -11.45
C TYR A 353 -14.05 2.33 -12.27
N THR A 354 -13.67 2.17 -13.54
CA THR A 354 -14.33 1.25 -14.46
C THR A 354 -13.35 0.75 -15.52
N THR A 355 -13.58 -0.43 -16.07
CA THR A 355 -12.78 -0.97 -17.18
C THR A 355 -13.39 -0.61 -18.54
N ARG A 356 -12.55 -0.48 -19.59
CA ARG A 356 -12.96 -0.34 -21.01
C ARG A 356 -11.93 -0.92 -21.97
N ASN A 357 -12.20 -2.07 -22.62
CA ASN A 357 -11.33 -2.70 -23.63
C ASN A 357 -9.84 -2.71 -23.23
N ASP A 358 -9.50 -3.36 -22.12
CA ASP A 358 -8.17 -3.40 -21.54
C ASP A 358 -7.68 -2.09 -20.88
N ASP A 359 -8.46 -0.99 -20.89
CA ASP A 359 -8.14 0.26 -20.17
C ASP A 359 -8.84 0.33 -18.79
N ILE A 360 -8.26 1.08 -17.86
CA ILE A 360 -8.97 1.57 -16.66
C ILE A 360 -9.31 3.04 -16.88
N LEU A 361 -10.56 3.41 -16.63
CA LEU A 361 -11.05 4.78 -16.66
C LEU A 361 -11.38 5.23 -15.24
N VAL A 362 -10.99 6.46 -14.90
CA VAL A 362 -11.28 7.08 -13.61
C VAL A 362 -12.12 8.33 -13.84
N TYR A 363 -13.24 8.42 -13.14
CA TYR A 363 -14.13 9.58 -13.16
C TYR A 363 -14.14 10.25 -11.80
N ASP A 364 -13.94 11.57 -11.78
CA ASP A 364 -14.22 12.43 -10.64
C ASP A 364 -15.74 12.62 -10.55
N ILE A 365 -16.30 12.22 -9.41
CA ILE A 365 -17.72 12.28 -9.08
C ILE A 365 -18.00 13.23 -7.90
N SER A 366 -17.09 14.17 -7.62
CA SER A 366 -17.31 15.24 -6.62
C SER A 366 -18.53 16.11 -6.97
N ASP A 367 -18.84 16.26 -8.27
CA ASP A 367 -20.16 16.67 -8.76
C ASP A 367 -20.83 15.49 -9.50
N PRO A 368 -21.66 14.68 -8.82
CA PRO A 368 -22.29 13.51 -9.42
C PRO A 368 -23.33 13.85 -10.49
N GLU A 369 -23.79 15.11 -10.59
CA GLU A 369 -24.68 15.55 -11.68
C GLU A 369 -23.89 15.79 -12.97
N ASN A 370 -22.58 16.10 -12.85
CA ASN A 370 -21.68 16.39 -13.98
C ASN A 370 -20.32 15.68 -13.80
N PRO A 371 -20.28 14.34 -13.79
CA PRO A 371 -19.04 13.60 -13.59
C PRO A 371 -18.04 13.86 -14.73
N GLU A 372 -16.77 14.05 -14.39
CA GLU A 372 -15.69 14.34 -15.34
C GLU A 372 -14.67 13.21 -15.36
N GLN A 373 -14.14 12.86 -16.54
CA GLN A 373 -13.08 11.86 -16.62
C GLN A 373 -11.77 12.47 -16.09
N ALA A 374 -11.28 11.95 -14.98
CA ALA A 374 -10.07 12.43 -14.30
C ALA A 374 -8.79 11.86 -14.94
N SER A 375 -8.78 10.56 -15.26
CA SER A 375 -7.64 9.89 -15.90
C SER A 375 -8.06 8.61 -16.64
N ASN A 376 -7.09 8.01 -17.32
CA ASN A 376 -7.15 6.66 -17.83
C ASN A 376 -5.77 5.97 -17.74
N ARG A 377 -5.77 4.67 -17.48
CA ARG A 377 -4.61 3.80 -17.67
C ARG A 377 -4.85 2.95 -18.92
N PRO A 378 -4.31 3.34 -20.09
CA PRO A 378 -4.50 2.59 -21.31
C PRO A 378 -3.67 1.29 -21.31
N GLY A 379 -4.22 0.22 -21.88
CA GLY A 379 -3.51 -1.07 -21.96
C GLY A 379 -3.19 -1.67 -20.58
N ALA A 380 -4.05 -1.41 -19.60
CA ALA A 380 -4.02 -2.04 -18.27
C ALA A 380 -4.34 -3.55 -18.34
N GLU A 381 -4.61 -4.10 -19.51
CA GLU A 381 -4.72 -5.54 -19.72
C GLU A 381 -5.95 -6.12 -18.97
N CYS A 382 -6.95 -5.28 -18.66
CA CYS A 382 -8.09 -5.61 -17.81
C CYS A 382 -9.32 -6.11 -18.59
N SER A 383 -10.05 -7.07 -18.04
CA SER A 383 -11.20 -7.71 -18.69
C SER A 383 -12.51 -7.52 -17.91
N ASN A 384 -13.62 -8.08 -18.41
CA ASN A 384 -14.97 -7.99 -17.81
C ASN A 384 -15.16 -8.85 -16.53
N GLY A 385 -14.08 -9.19 -15.82
CA GLY A 385 -14.16 -9.91 -14.54
C GLY A 385 -14.60 -9.00 -13.39
N GLU A 386 -14.52 -9.53 -12.17
CA GLU A 386 -14.87 -8.78 -10.96
C GLU A 386 -13.91 -7.59 -10.72
N ILE A 387 -14.47 -6.44 -10.29
CA ILE A 387 -13.70 -5.25 -9.89
C ILE A 387 -14.09 -4.85 -8.47
N LYS A 388 -13.10 -4.67 -7.60
CA LYS A 388 -13.33 -4.26 -6.21
C LYS A 388 -12.31 -3.22 -5.79
N ILE A 389 -12.67 -2.39 -4.84
CA ILE A 389 -11.71 -1.56 -4.12
C ILE A 389 -11.63 -2.04 -2.69
N VAL A 390 -10.42 -2.37 -2.26
CA VAL A 390 -10.13 -2.81 -0.89
C VAL A 390 -8.83 -2.17 -0.44
N GLY A 391 -8.86 -1.44 0.69
CA GLY A 391 -7.65 -0.91 1.33
C GLY A 391 -6.77 -0.01 0.45
N GLY A 392 -7.36 0.76 -0.48
CA GLY A 392 -6.60 1.60 -1.42
C GLY A 392 -6.12 0.87 -2.68
N TYR A 393 -6.44 -0.42 -2.82
CA TYR A 393 -6.16 -1.19 -4.02
C TYR A 393 -7.41 -1.38 -4.89
N LEU A 394 -7.24 -1.22 -6.19
CA LEU A 394 -8.19 -1.62 -7.21
C LEU A 394 -7.84 -3.05 -7.68
N LEU A 395 -8.69 -4.01 -7.33
CA LEU A 395 -8.56 -5.42 -7.69
C LEU A 395 -9.39 -5.70 -8.95
N ILE A 396 -8.80 -6.37 -9.95
CA ILE A 396 -9.47 -6.70 -11.21
C ILE A 396 -9.19 -8.16 -11.58
N ALA A 397 -10.24 -8.95 -11.80
CA ALA A 397 -10.15 -10.30 -12.38
C ALA A 397 -10.31 -10.27 -13.92
N GLY A 398 -9.71 -11.23 -14.63
CA GLY A 398 -9.55 -11.25 -16.09
C GLY A 398 -10.50 -12.17 -16.86
N GLY A 399 -11.42 -12.86 -16.22
CA GLY A 399 -12.24 -13.95 -16.78
C GLY A 399 -13.61 -13.53 -17.29
N GLY A 400 -13.80 -12.29 -17.72
CA GLY A 400 -15.11 -11.78 -18.10
C GLY A 400 -15.70 -12.29 -19.41
N HIS A 401 -17.03 -12.32 -19.49
CA HIS A 401 -17.79 -12.68 -20.70
C HIS A 401 -17.36 -11.77 -21.88
N ALA A 402 -16.89 -12.40 -22.97
CA ALA A 402 -16.57 -11.83 -24.29
C ALA A 402 -15.18 -11.19 -24.53
N SER A 403 -14.25 -11.20 -23.57
CA SER A 403 -12.85 -10.75 -23.80
C SER A 403 -11.86 -11.92 -23.68
N TRP A 404 -11.49 -12.51 -24.81
CA TRP A 404 -10.46 -13.55 -24.89
C TRP A 404 -9.02 -12.99 -24.81
N SER A 405 -8.86 -11.70 -24.49
CA SER A 405 -7.58 -10.97 -24.59
C SER A 405 -6.71 -11.13 -23.35
N ASN A 406 -7.26 -11.21 -22.13
CA ASN A 406 -6.44 -11.37 -20.93
C ASN A 406 -7.12 -12.14 -19.76
N PRO A 407 -6.64 -13.34 -19.40
CA PRO A 407 -7.13 -14.14 -18.26
C PRO A 407 -6.61 -13.70 -16.87
N ARG A 408 -5.70 -12.72 -16.79
CA ARG A 408 -4.95 -12.39 -15.57
C ARG A 408 -5.77 -11.63 -14.54
N ALA A 409 -5.47 -11.87 -13.27
CA ALA A 409 -5.88 -10.94 -12.21
C ALA A 409 -4.81 -9.86 -12.03
N HIS A 410 -5.25 -8.65 -11.68
CA HIS A 410 -4.40 -7.49 -11.47
C HIS A 410 -4.75 -6.77 -10.18
N VAL A 411 -3.74 -6.21 -9.53
CA VAL A 411 -3.86 -5.31 -8.38
C VAL A 411 -3.22 -3.99 -8.77
N PHE A 412 -3.96 -2.91 -8.61
CA PHE A 412 -3.47 -1.57 -8.85
C PHE A 412 -3.56 -0.75 -7.58
N ASP A 413 -2.55 0.08 -7.34
CA ASP A 413 -2.58 1.07 -6.26
C ASP A 413 -3.36 2.30 -6.73
N VAL A 414 -4.35 2.67 -5.91
CA VAL A 414 -5.21 3.85 -6.09
C VAL A 414 -5.30 4.69 -4.81
N SER A 415 -4.47 4.43 -3.80
CA SER A 415 -4.46 5.09 -2.49
C SER A 415 -4.20 6.59 -2.59
N GLU A 416 -3.26 7.00 -3.45
CA GLU A 416 -2.82 8.39 -3.60
C GLU A 416 -3.45 9.15 -4.76
N TYR A 417 -4.44 8.56 -5.45
CA TYR A 417 -5.02 9.18 -6.65
C TYR A 417 -5.71 10.54 -6.36
N HIS A 418 -5.94 10.86 -5.08
CA HIS A 418 -6.39 12.17 -4.60
C HIS A 418 -5.37 13.31 -4.78
N ASN A 419 -4.09 13.00 -5.01
CA ASN A 419 -3.03 13.98 -5.25
C ASN A 419 -2.77 14.07 -6.77
N ALA A 420 -2.88 15.29 -7.33
CA ALA A 420 -3.00 15.59 -8.76
C ALA A 420 -1.81 15.18 -9.70
N VAL A 421 -0.94 14.26 -9.29
CA VAL A 421 0.31 13.91 -9.95
C VAL A 421 0.45 12.40 -10.23
N HIS A 422 -0.36 11.51 -9.63
CA HIS A 422 -0.10 10.07 -9.69
C HIS A 422 -0.97 9.30 -10.71
N ASN A 423 -0.32 8.41 -11.47
CA ASN A 423 -0.98 7.44 -12.35
C ASN A 423 -1.39 6.21 -11.51
N ILE A 424 -2.51 5.57 -11.85
CA ILE A 424 -2.88 4.25 -11.31
C ILE A 424 -1.69 3.31 -11.46
N GLY A 425 -1.06 2.88 -10.38
CA GLY A 425 0.15 2.03 -10.39
C GLY A 425 -0.21 0.56 -10.49
N LEU A 426 0.48 -0.25 -11.31
CA LEU A 426 0.28 -1.71 -11.29
C LEU A 426 1.18 -2.27 -10.19
N VAL A 427 0.57 -2.89 -9.20
CA VAL A 427 1.26 -3.50 -8.05
C VAL A 427 1.58 -4.96 -8.36
N ALA A 428 0.62 -5.69 -8.92
CA ALA A 428 0.77 -7.11 -9.19
C ALA A 428 -0.08 -7.58 -10.36
N SER A 429 0.42 -8.58 -11.07
CA SER A 429 -0.35 -9.36 -12.04
C SER A 429 -0.14 -10.85 -11.79
N PHE A 430 -1.23 -11.61 -11.82
CA PHE A 430 -1.21 -13.03 -11.52
C PHE A 430 -1.57 -13.84 -12.76
N ASP A 431 -0.61 -14.68 -13.17
CA ASP A 431 -0.71 -15.58 -14.30
C ASP A 431 -1.11 -17.00 -13.87
N ASP A 432 -2.12 -17.53 -14.54
CA ASP A 432 -2.54 -18.94 -14.46
C ASP A 432 -2.93 -19.44 -15.87
N PRO A 433 -2.76 -20.74 -16.17
CA PRO A 433 -3.30 -21.34 -17.40
C PRO A 433 -4.81 -21.14 -17.60
N LEU A 434 -5.54 -20.92 -16.50
CA LEU A 434 -6.98 -20.68 -16.43
C LEU A 434 -7.27 -19.19 -16.16
N PRO A 435 -8.36 -18.62 -16.71
CA PRO A 435 -8.80 -17.26 -16.39
C PRO A 435 -9.24 -17.06 -14.94
N SER A 436 -8.94 -15.88 -14.38
CA SER A 436 -9.40 -15.46 -13.06
C SER A 436 -10.81 -14.88 -13.11
N TYR A 437 -11.76 -15.34 -12.29
CA TYR A 437 -13.13 -14.81 -12.33
C TYR A 437 -13.47 -13.84 -11.21
N ASP A 438 -12.85 -14.08 -10.05
CA ASP A 438 -13.12 -13.34 -8.84
C ASP A 438 -11.81 -13.15 -8.08
N ILE A 439 -11.76 -12.05 -7.34
CA ILE A 439 -10.61 -11.59 -6.60
C ILE A 439 -11.09 -10.85 -5.34
N ASP A 440 -10.43 -11.08 -4.22
CA ASP A 440 -10.70 -10.33 -3.00
C ASP A 440 -9.47 -10.26 -2.09
N LEU A 441 -9.39 -9.21 -1.28
CA LEU A 441 -8.31 -8.99 -0.32
C LEU A 441 -8.91 -8.96 1.09
N VAL A 442 -8.67 -10.01 1.87
CA VAL A 442 -9.23 -10.13 3.21
C VAL A 442 -8.16 -10.57 4.19
N GLY A 443 -7.97 -9.81 5.27
CA GLY A 443 -6.99 -10.11 6.33
C GLY A 443 -5.55 -10.21 5.82
N GLY A 444 -5.12 -9.30 4.93
CA GLY A 444 -3.77 -9.30 4.36
C GLY A 444 -3.49 -10.41 3.35
N LYS A 445 -4.51 -11.17 2.95
CA LYS A 445 -4.41 -12.23 1.93
C LYS A 445 -5.26 -11.92 0.72
N LEU A 446 -4.65 -12.00 -0.45
CA LEU A 446 -5.30 -11.88 -1.74
C LEU A 446 -5.73 -13.25 -2.23
N TYR A 447 -7.03 -13.43 -2.44
CA TYR A 447 -7.63 -14.64 -2.97
C TYR A 447 -7.97 -14.41 -4.43
N VAL A 448 -7.50 -15.29 -5.32
CA VAL A 448 -7.79 -15.22 -6.75
C VAL A 448 -8.35 -16.56 -7.21
N ALA A 449 -9.60 -16.55 -7.68
CA ALA A 449 -10.26 -17.74 -8.21
C ALA A 449 -9.93 -17.90 -9.70
N PHE A 450 -9.15 -18.92 -10.03
CA PHE A 450 -8.81 -19.31 -11.39
C PHE A 450 -9.66 -20.52 -11.81
N GLY A 451 -10.42 -20.37 -12.88
CA GLY A 451 -11.32 -21.41 -13.39
C GLY A 451 -11.34 -21.44 -14.91
N SER A 452 -12.01 -22.41 -15.52
CA SER A 452 -12.24 -22.37 -16.97
C SER A 452 -13.61 -21.80 -17.28
N GLN A 453 -13.72 -20.81 -18.16
CA GLN A 453 -14.77 -20.70 -19.17
C GLN A 453 -14.07 -21.01 -20.48
N GLY A 454 -13.69 -22.27 -20.64
CA GLY A 454 -13.40 -22.79 -21.98
C GLY A 454 -14.74 -23.01 -22.67
N ASP A 455 -14.91 -22.46 -23.88
CA ASP A 455 -15.96 -22.75 -24.87
C ASP A 455 -17.02 -23.77 -24.40
N GLU A 456 -18.28 -23.32 -24.33
CA GLU A 456 -19.50 -24.07 -23.96
C GLU A 456 -19.61 -25.51 -24.53
N SER A 457 -18.79 -25.86 -25.53
CA SER A 457 -18.76 -27.15 -26.22
C SER A 457 -17.65 -28.14 -25.82
N THR A 458 -16.66 -27.79 -24.97
CA THR A 458 -15.48 -28.68 -24.72
C THR A 458 -15.27 -29.12 -23.27
N TRP A 459 -16.21 -28.85 -22.37
CA TRP A 459 -16.08 -29.21 -20.96
C TRP A 459 -16.14 -30.73 -20.71
N ASP A 460 -15.12 -31.27 -20.05
CA ASP A 460 -15.22 -32.58 -19.39
C ASP A 460 -14.99 -32.52 -17.86
N GLY A 461 -14.82 -31.31 -17.31
CA GLY A 461 -14.62 -31.10 -15.86
C GLY A 461 -13.31 -31.65 -15.33
N SER A 462 -12.34 -31.95 -16.21
CA SER A 462 -11.06 -32.57 -15.83
C SER A 462 -9.90 -31.59 -15.62
N LEU A 463 -10.09 -30.28 -15.83
CA LEU A 463 -9.01 -29.28 -15.81
C LEU A 463 -8.81 -28.53 -14.48
N GLY A 464 -9.48 -28.92 -13.39
CA GLY A 464 -9.15 -28.52 -12.02
C GLY A 464 -8.88 -27.03 -11.79
N GLY A 465 -9.94 -26.23 -11.59
CA GLY A 465 -9.79 -24.85 -11.12
C GLY A 465 -9.10 -24.77 -9.74
N SER A 466 -8.65 -23.57 -9.39
CA SER A 466 -8.00 -23.32 -8.11
C SER A 466 -8.39 -21.97 -7.51
N ILE A 467 -8.25 -21.86 -6.20
CA ILE A 467 -8.09 -20.57 -5.54
C ILE A 467 -6.62 -20.45 -5.14
N ARG A 468 -5.93 -19.47 -5.72
CA ARG A 468 -4.58 -19.11 -5.28
C ARG A 468 -4.69 -18.03 -4.22
N VAL A 469 -3.98 -18.25 -3.12
CA VAL A 469 -3.92 -17.33 -1.99
C VAL A 469 -2.53 -16.74 -1.97
N TYR A 470 -2.45 -15.41 -2.03
CA TYR A 470 -1.21 -14.68 -1.95
C TYR A 470 -1.20 -13.78 -0.72
N SER A 471 -0.03 -13.41 -0.23
CA SER A 471 0.14 -12.48 0.89
C SER A 471 1.38 -11.64 0.69
N GLN A 472 1.41 -10.45 1.30
CA GLN A 472 2.58 -9.58 1.31
C GLN A 472 3.55 -10.00 2.43
N ASN A 473 4.81 -9.62 2.23
CA ASN A 473 5.81 -9.63 3.30
C ASN A 473 5.98 -8.20 3.82
N THR A 474 6.11 -8.09 5.12
CA THR A 474 6.54 -6.91 5.85
C THR A 474 8.02 -7.08 6.14
N TYR A 475 8.82 -6.07 5.80
CA TYR A 475 10.25 -6.06 6.08
C TYR A 475 10.51 -5.79 7.55
N VAL A 476 11.36 -6.60 8.18
CA VAL A 476 11.68 -6.55 9.60
C VAL A 476 13.20 -6.75 9.78
N PRO A 477 14.03 -5.72 9.55
CA PRO A 477 15.49 -5.84 9.46
C PRO A 477 16.18 -6.11 10.81
N ASP A 478 15.55 -5.74 11.92
CA ASP A 478 16.11 -6.00 13.24
C ASP A 478 15.91 -7.47 13.61
N ASN A 479 17.00 -8.23 13.56
CA ASN A 479 17.01 -9.65 13.91
C ASN A 479 16.42 -9.94 15.31
N ASN A 480 16.50 -9.03 16.29
CA ASN A 480 15.89 -9.24 17.61
C ASN A 480 14.38 -9.02 17.57
N PHE A 481 13.92 -8.07 16.74
CA PHE A 481 12.49 -7.85 16.51
C PHE A 481 11.89 -9.05 15.77
N GLU A 482 12.47 -9.46 14.64
CA GLU A 482 12.02 -10.63 13.87
C GLU A 482 12.07 -11.91 14.73
N GLN A 483 13.13 -12.12 15.50
CA GLN A 483 13.20 -13.25 16.43
C GLN A 483 12.09 -13.23 17.49
N THR A 484 11.62 -12.05 17.91
CA THR A 484 10.47 -11.95 18.81
C THR A 484 9.16 -12.34 18.11
N LEU A 485 8.99 -11.96 16.84
CA LEU A 485 7.85 -12.39 16.02
C LEU A 485 7.83 -13.91 15.81
N ILE A 486 9.01 -14.52 15.60
CA ILE A 486 9.16 -15.98 15.54
C ILE A 486 8.78 -16.63 16.88
N ASP A 487 9.28 -16.09 18.00
CA ASP A 487 9.00 -16.61 19.33
C ASP A 487 7.50 -16.55 19.69
N ASP A 488 6.81 -15.52 19.22
CA ASP A 488 5.37 -15.31 19.40
C ASP A 488 4.51 -16.09 18.37
N GLY A 489 5.15 -16.70 17.37
CA GLY A 489 4.50 -17.55 16.35
C GLY A 489 3.86 -16.78 15.20
N HIS A 490 4.29 -15.53 14.98
CA HIS A 490 3.93 -14.72 13.82
C HIS A 490 4.83 -14.98 12.62
N ASP A 491 6.01 -15.55 12.85
CA ASP A 491 6.98 -15.86 11.82
C ASP A 491 7.66 -17.23 12.05
N ASP A 492 8.31 -17.76 11.01
CA ASP A 492 8.90 -19.10 10.98
C ASP A 492 10.43 -19.11 10.80
N THR A 493 11.01 -18.05 10.21
CA THR A 493 12.43 -18.03 9.81
C THR A 493 13.01 -16.63 9.86
N LEU A 494 14.22 -16.52 10.41
CA LEU A 494 14.96 -15.25 10.43
C LEU A 494 15.49 -14.94 9.02
N ASP A 495 14.72 -14.16 8.25
CA ASP A 495 15.01 -13.81 6.87
C ASP A 495 14.71 -12.35 6.51
N ASP A 496 14.63 -11.49 7.53
CA ASP A 496 14.30 -10.06 7.48
C ASP A 496 12.86 -9.78 6.99
N TYR A 497 11.98 -10.79 6.98
CA TYR A 497 10.60 -10.64 6.54
C TYR A 497 9.62 -11.45 7.38
N VAL A 498 8.48 -10.84 7.69
CA VAL A 498 7.31 -11.55 8.21
C VAL A 498 6.16 -11.47 7.22
N LEU A 499 5.37 -12.54 7.07
CA LEU A 499 4.12 -12.45 6.30
C LEU A 499 3.19 -11.42 6.95
N THR A 500 2.82 -10.37 6.20
CA THR A 500 1.96 -9.28 6.69
C THR A 500 0.63 -9.83 7.23
N ALA A 501 0.08 -10.88 6.63
CA ALA A 501 -1.14 -11.51 7.10
C ALA A 501 -1.04 -12.14 8.50
N ASN A 502 0.16 -12.44 8.99
CA ASN A 502 0.38 -12.99 10.33
C ASN A 502 0.42 -11.91 11.42
N ILE A 503 0.70 -10.65 11.04
CA ILE A 503 0.86 -9.51 11.96
C ILE A 503 -0.28 -8.49 11.89
N ILE A 504 -0.98 -8.40 10.76
CA ILE A 504 -2.03 -7.38 10.52
C ILE A 504 -3.17 -7.42 11.55
N GLY A 505 -3.43 -8.59 12.16
CA GLY A 505 -4.45 -8.80 13.19
C GLY A 505 -3.94 -8.76 14.64
N VAL A 506 -2.68 -8.43 14.87
CA VAL A 506 -2.09 -8.37 16.22
C VAL A 506 -2.56 -7.09 16.93
N GLU A 507 -3.33 -7.25 18.00
CA GLU A 507 -3.86 -6.13 18.78
C GLU A 507 -2.90 -5.63 19.87
N ILE A 508 -2.02 -6.50 20.37
CA ILE A 508 -1.08 -6.21 21.47
C ILE A 508 0.27 -6.82 21.10
N LEU A 509 1.31 -5.98 21.07
CA LEU A 509 2.69 -6.39 20.82
C LEU A 509 3.55 -6.01 22.02
N ASP A 510 4.18 -7.00 22.65
CA ASP A 510 5.09 -6.84 23.78
C ASP A 510 6.50 -7.29 23.38
N VAL A 511 7.33 -6.30 23.04
CA VAL A 511 8.72 -6.45 22.60
C VAL A 511 9.68 -5.83 23.61
N ASN A 512 9.32 -5.84 24.90
CA ASN A 512 10.11 -5.24 25.97
C ASN A 512 11.40 -6.01 26.27
N GLU A 513 12.46 -5.26 26.60
CA GLU A 513 13.74 -5.84 27.06
C GLU A 513 14.35 -6.85 26.06
N LYS A 514 14.19 -6.58 24.75
CA LYS A 514 14.63 -7.46 23.66
C LYS A 514 15.94 -7.06 22.99
N GLU A 515 16.53 -5.94 23.41
CA GLU A 515 17.71 -5.36 22.75
C GLU A 515 17.44 -4.97 21.29
N ILE A 516 16.18 -4.59 20.98
CA ILE A 516 15.77 -4.13 19.64
C ILE A 516 16.31 -2.72 19.42
N SER A 517 16.95 -2.49 18.29
CA SER A 517 17.46 -1.19 17.85
C SER A 517 16.56 -0.52 16.82
N ASP A 518 15.84 -1.31 16.05
CA ASP A 518 14.96 -0.85 14.98
C ASP A 518 13.61 -1.60 14.98
N LEU A 519 12.52 -0.85 14.83
CA LEU A 519 11.15 -1.37 14.77
C LEU A 519 10.52 -1.20 13.38
N THR A 520 11.31 -0.96 12.33
CA THR A 520 10.86 -1.02 10.93
C THR A 520 9.97 -2.26 10.70
N GLY A 521 8.83 -2.05 10.04
CA GLY A 521 7.77 -3.05 9.85
C GLY A 521 6.62 -2.92 10.84
N ILE A 522 6.74 -2.10 11.89
CA ILE A 522 5.66 -1.86 12.87
C ILE A 522 4.42 -1.22 12.25
N GLU A 523 4.59 -0.45 11.17
CA GLU A 523 3.54 0.24 10.42
C GLU A 523 2.47 -0.71 9.86
N ASP A 524 2.83 -1.97 9.58
CA ASP A 524 1.94 -3.00 9.04
C ASP A 524 1.09 -3.71 10.11
N PHE A 525 1.35 -3.44 11.39
CA PHE A 525 0.51 -3.89 12.51
C PHE A 525 -0.75 -3.00 12.62
N THR A 526 -1.61 -3.06 11.60
CA THR A 526 -2.76 -2.12 11.45
C THR A 526 -3.84 -2.27 12.54
N ALA A 527 -3.94 -3.44 13.19
CA ALA A 527 -4.85 -3.68 14.32
C ALA A 527 -4.24 -3.34 15.69
N LEU A 528 -3.00 -2.85 15.74
CA LEU A 528 -2.27 -2.66 17.01
C LEU A 528 -2.92 -1.59 17.88
N THR A 529 -3.37 -2.02 19.06
CA THR A 529 -3.99 -1.16 20.09
C THR A 529 -3.07 -0.89 21.26
N SER A 530 -2.06 -1.74 21.50
CA SER A 530 -1.06 -1.58 22.56
C SER A 530 0.31 -2.01 22.08
N LEU A 531 1.28 -1.11 22.15
CA LEU A 531 2.70 -1.38 21.86
C LEU A 531 3.53 -1.16 23.12
N TYR A 532 4.16 -2.23 23.60
CA TYR A 532 5.16 -2.17 24.66
C TYR A 532 6.53 -2.47 24.07
N CYS A 533 7.36 -1.43 23.95
CA CYS A 533 8.71 -1.50 23.38
C CYS A 533 9.76 -0.87 24.32
N ASN A 534 9.49 -0.88 25.62
CA ASN A 534 10.33 -0.26 26.63
C ASN A 534 11.57 -1.10 26.97
N ASN A 535 12.63 -0.44 27.46
CA ASN A 535 13.95 -1.02 27.73
C ASN A 535 14.61 -1.67 26.49
N ASN A 536 14.62 -0.94 25.38
CA ASN A 536 15.29 -1.33 24.15
C ASN A 536 16.39 -0.31 23.79
N GLN A 537 16.83 -0.31 22.53
CA GLN A 537 17.90 0.55 22.03
C GLN A 537 17.42 1.51 20.94
N LEU A 538 16.10 1.71 20.81
CA LEU A 538 15.48 2.49 19.75
C LEU A 538 15.97 3.94 19.73
N THR A 539 16.45 4.41 18.58
CA THR A 539 16.79 5.82 18.32
C THR A 539 15.69 6.56 17.58
N VAL A 540 14.89 5.82 16.81
CA VAL A 540 13.71 6.27 16.08
C VAL A 540 12.55 5.34 16.40
N LEU A 541 11.33 5.88 16.38
CA LEU A 541 10.09 5.14 16.49
C LEU A 541 9.03 5.88 15.67
N ASP A 542 8.62 5.29 14.55
CA ASP A 542 7.46 5.75 13.79
C ASP A 542 6.25 4.87 14.13
N VAL A 543 5.17 5.51 14.56
CA VAL A 543 3.88 4.87 14.87
C VAL A 543 2.73 5.55 14.12
N SER A 544 3.05 6.36 13.10
CA SER A 544 2.09 7.20 12.37
C SER A 544 0.99 6.38 11.68
N SER A 545 1.31 5.18 11.19
CA SER A 545 0.37 4.23 10.57
C SER A 545 -0.48 3.46 11.57
N ASN A 546 -0.04 3.33 12.82
CA ASN A 546 -0.74 2.58 13.89
C ASN A 546 -1.83 3.42 14.56
N THR A 547 -2.77 3.93 13.77
CA THR A 547 -3.83 4.86 14.22
C THR A 547 -4.81 4.27 15.25
N ALA A 548 -4.84 2.93 15.39
CA ALA A 548 -5.64 2.22 16.38
C ALA A 548 -5.00 2.17 17.79
N LEU A 549 -3.76 2.67 17.95
CA LEU A 549 -3.04 2.65 19.22
C LEU A 549 -3.80 3.42 20.32
N THR A 550 -4.04 2.71 21.41
CA THR A 550 -4.64 3.23 22.66
C THR A 550 -3.62 3.31 23.80
N GLY A 551 -2.56 2.50 23.74
CA GLY A 551 -1.46 2.50 24.70
C GLY A 551 -0.10 2.37 24.01
N LEU A 552 0.85 3.23 24.38
CA LEU A 552 2.23 3.19 23.91
C LEU A 552 3.19 3.33 25.09
N ASP A 553 3.99 2.30 25.36
CA ASP A 553 5.15 2.39 26.24
C ASP A 553 6.44 2.22 25.42
N CYS A 554 7.18 3.32 25.28
CA CYS A 554 8.48 3.38 24.62
C CYS A 554 9.56 3.87 25.60
N GLY A 555 9.33 3.75 26.91
CA GLY A 555 10.26 4.21 27.93
C GLY A 555 11.60 3.47 27.92
N TYR A 556 12.64 4.07 28.51
CA TYR A 556 13.99 3.48 28.56
C TYR A 556 14.55 3.11 27.18
N ASN A 557 14.51 4.05 26.24
CA ASN A 557 15.11 3.94 24.91
C ASN A 557 16.07 5.13 24.68
N GLN A 558 16.45 5.39 23.43
CA GLN A 558 17.37 6.46 23.01
C GLN A 558 16.71 7.47 22.07
N LEU A 559 15.37 7.57 22.08
CA LEU A 559 14.61 8.42 21.17
C LEU A 559 14.95 9.90 21.37
N THR A 560 15.19 10.63 20.27
CA THR A 560 15.43 12.09 20.29
C THR A 560 14.20 12.91 19.92
N ALA A 561 13.24 12.30 19.23
CA ALA A 561 11.95 12.88 18.93
C ALA A 561 10.87 11.79 18.97
N LEU A 562 9.62 12.19 19.19
CA LEU A 562 8.47 11.31 19.11
C LEU A 562 7.28 12.12 18.59
N ASP A 563 6.67 11.64 17.51
CA ASP A 563 5.43 12.19 16.97
C ASP A 563 4.29 11.19 17.14
N VAL A 564 3.24 11.59 17.85
CA VAL A 564 2.02 10.79 18.05
C VAL A 564 0.77 11.52 17.57
N SER A 565 0.93 12.50 16.68
CA SER A 565 -0.18 13.36 16.19
C SER A 565 -1.24 12.60 15.38
N ASN A 566 -0.87 11.48 14.72
CA ASN A 566 -1.81 10.62 14.00
C ASN A 566 -2.54 9.61 14.92
N ASN A 567 -2.04 9.37 16.13
CA ASN A 567 -2.59 8.35 17.04
C ASN A 567 -3.75 8.93 17.88
N THR A 568 -4.83 9.29 17.20
CA THR A 568 -6.03 9.95 17.77
C THR A 568 -6.86 9.08 18.71
N ALA A 569 -6.49 7.81 18.91
CA ALA A 569 -7.13 6.88 19.84
C ALA A 569 -6.36 6.70 21.17
N LEU A 570 -5.20 7.37 21.35
CA LEU A 570 -4.34 7.19 22.52
C LEU A 570 -5.04 7.58 23.84
N THR A 571 -4.88 6.71 24.83
CA THR A 571 -5.30 6.91 26.22
C THR A 571 -4.15 6.76 27.22
N GLU A 572 -3.06 6.11 26.83
CA GLU A 572 -1.89 5.86 27.68
C GLU A 572 -0.62 6.12 26.87
N LEU A 573 0.28 6.97 27.37
CA LEU A 573 1.57 7.23 26.75
C LEU A 573 2.69 7.31 27.80
N GLU A 574 3.64 6.39 27.70
CA GLU A 574 4.87 6.37 28.49
C GLU A 574 6.08 6.49 27.55
N CYS A 575 6.80 7.61 27.63
CA CYS A 575 8.02 7.88 26.84
C CYS A 575 9.19 8.33 27.72
N HIS A 576 9.14 7.95 29.00
CA HIS A 576 10.08 8.36 30.02
C HIS A 576 11.46 7.69 29.88
N ASN A 577 12.52 8.32 30.41
CA ASN A 577 13.91 7.86 30.23
C ASN A 577 14.31 7.69 28.75
N ASN A 578 14.14 8.75 27.97
CA ASN A 578 14.62 8.87 26.59
C ASN A 578 15.53 10.11 26.47
N GLN A 579 15.84 10.52 25.24
CA GLN A 579 16.61 11.72 24.92
C GLN A 579 15.75 12.77 24.20
N LEU A 580 14.43 12.76 24.41
CA LEU A 580 13.49 13.56 23.62
C LEU A 580 13.81 15.05 23.74
N LEU A 581 14.03 15.69 22.60
CA LEU A 581 14.11 17.14 22.41
C LEU A 581 12.79 17.71 21.91
N HIS A 582 12.01 16.87 21.22
CA HIS A 582 10.70 17.19 20.66
C HIS A 582 9.71 16.07 20.95
N LEU A 583 8.47 16.46 21.29
CA LEU A 583 7.34 15.56 21.46
C LEU A 583 6.10 16.24 20.88
N ASN A 584 5.54 15.67 19.82
CA ASN A 584 4.33 16.15 19.17
C ASN A 584 3.11 15.35 19.61
N MET A 585 2.21 15.99 20.37
CA MET A 585 0.95 15.40 20.83
C MET A 585 -0.28 16.16 20.31
N LYS A 586 -0.23 16.66 19.08
CA LYS A 586 -1.38 17.28 18.39
C LYS A 586 -2.40 16.25 17.89
N ASN A 587 -2.77 15.30 18.75
CA ASN A 587 -3.65 14.18 18.44
C ASN A 587 -5.10 14.39 18.90
N GLY A 588 -5.40 15.52 19.54
CA GLY A 588 -6.75 15.87 20.00
C GLY A 588 -7.29 15.03 21.16
N VAL A 589 -6.44 14.28 21.86
CA VAL A 589 -6.82 13.44 23.00
C VAL A 589 -6.16 13.85 24.32
N THR A 590 -5.53 15.02 24.39
CA THR A 590 -4.80 15.54 25.56
C THR A 590 -5.56 15.33 26.89
N ASP A 591 -6.86 15.68 26.94
CA ASP A 591 -7.69 15.59 28.14
C ASP A 591 -8.34 14.21 28.38
N GLN A 592 -8.12 13.26 27.46
CA GLN A 592 -8.62 11.89 27.50
C GLN A 592 -7.58 10.89 28.00
N LEU A 593 -6.29 11.23 27.97
CA LEU A 593 -5.22 10.38 28.48
C LEU A 593 -5.44 10.09 29.98
N THR A 594 -5.50 8.81 30.31
CA THR A 594 -5.54 8.31 31.69
C THR A 594 -4.15 8.18 32.29
N GLU A 595 -3.12 8.02 31.44
CA GLU A 595 -1.71 7.91 31.81
C GLU A 595 -0.84 8.68 30.83
N PHE A 596 0.06 9.51 31.35
CA PHE A 596 1.03 10.27 30.56
C PHE A 596 2.33 10.44 31.34
N ILE A 597 3.44 9.86 30.87
CA ILE A 597 4.73 9.94 31.56
C ILE A 597 5.84 10.24 30.54
N ALA A 598 6.33 11.47 30.55
CA ALA A 598 7.40 11.98 29.69
C ALA A 598 8.64 12.44 30.47
N THR A 599 8.79 11.99 31.73
CA THR A 599 9.91 12.38 32.61
C THR A 599 11.25 11.79 32.18
N SER A 600 12.34 12.37 32.69
CA SER A 600 13.71 11.97 32.38
C SER A 600 14.01 12.04 30.87
N ASN A 601 13.69 13.18 30.27
CA ASN A 601 13.97 13.55 28.88
C ASN A 601 14.77 14.88 28.82
N SER A 602 15.02 15.38 27.60
CA SER A 602 15.64 16.70 27.36
C SER A 602 14.64 17.74 26.84
N LEU A 603 13.35 17.51 27.09
CA LEU A 603 12.24 18.34 26.60
C LEU A 603 12.29 19.72 27.25
N HIS A 604 12.11 20.76 26.43
CA HIS A 604 11.85 22.13 26.90
C HIS A 604 10.38 22.51 26.69
N CYS A 605 9.76 21.94 25.66
CA CYS A 605 8.40 22.19 25.26
C CYS A 605 7.78 20.92 24.67
N ILE A 606 6.49 20.71 24.91
CA ILE A 606 5.69 19.64 24.32
C ILE A 606 4.58 20.28 23.48
N GLU A 607 4.41 19.82 22.24
CA GLU A 607 3.36 20.34 21.36
C GLU A 607 2.03 19.66 21.65
N VAL A 608 0.97 20.46 21.81
CA VAL A 608 -0.41 20.02 21.96
C VAL A 608 -1.31 20.89 21.08
N ASN A 609 -2.59 20.56 20.93
CA ASN A 609 -3.51 21.45 20.23
C ASN A 609 -3.65 22.79 20.98
N GLU A 610 -3.85 23.88 20.25
CA GLU A 610 -3.90 25.24 20.81
C GLU A 610 -4.98 25.36 21.91
N GLU A 611 -6.10 24.67 21.74
CA GLU A 611 -7.20 24.58 22.70
C GLU A 611 -6.87 23.82 23.99
N ASP A 612 -5.85 22.95 23.97
CA ASP A 612 -5.50 22.06 25.07
C ASP A 612 -4.34 22.59 25.94
N VAL A 613 -3.65 23.65 25.51
CA VAL A 613 -2.47 24.22 26.21
C VAL A 613 -2.76 24.55 27.67
N ASP A 614 -3.90 25.20 27.95
CA ASP A 614 -4.30 25.58 29.31
C ASP A 614 -4.57 24.33 30.17
N TRP A 615 -5.23 23.32 29.60
CA TRP A 615 -5.54 22.06 30.28
C TRP A 615 -4.27 21.29 30.61
N ALA A 616 -3.37 21.12 29.64
CA ALA A 616 -2.10 20.42 29.79
C ALA A 616 -1.24 21.09 30.87
N THR A 617 -1.14 22.43 30.84
CA THR A 617 -0.39 23.20 31.83
C THR A 617 -0.91 23.03 33.26
N GLU A 618 -2.22 22.85 33.45
CA GLU A 618 -2.82 22.65 34.77
C GLU A 618 -2.71 21.19 35.26
N ASN A 619 -2.79 20.21 34.35
CA ASN A 619 -2.95 18.79 34.71
C ASN A 619 -1.69 17.95 34.55
N TRP A 620 -0.76 18.30 33.67
CA TRP A 620 0.51 17.60 33.50
C TRP A 620 1.63 18.42 34.08
N THR A 621 2.14 18.00 35.24
CA THR A 621 3.12 18.78 35.99
C THR A 621 4.27 17.91 36.48
N SER A 622 5.36 18.55 36.88
CA SER A 622 6.45 17.85 37.57
C SER A 622 6.05 17.38 38.98
N ALA A 623 4.98 17.93 39.57
CA ALA A 623 4.52 17.56 40.91
C ALA A 623 3.74 16.24 40.94
N ASN A 624 3.02 15.91 39.86
CA ASN A 624 2.35 14.63 39.68
C ASN A 624 3.14 13.66 38.78
N GLY A 625 4.35 14.03 38.37
CA GLY A 625 5.31 13.12 37.73
C GLY A 625 5.05 12.89 36.24
N ASN A 626 4.27 13.74 35.57
CA ASN A 626 4.03 13.60 34.14
C ASN A 626 5.22 14.12 33.30
N ILE A 627 5.84 15.21 33.73
CA ILE A 627 6.88 15.93 32.96
C ILE A 627 8.05 16.35 33.85
N ASP A 628 9.21 16.61 33.23
CA ASP A 628 10.35 17.19 33.92
C ASP A 628 10.10 18.65 34.31
N ASN A 629 10.85 19.11 35.32
CA ASN A 629 10.69 20.47 35.82
C ASN A 629 11.19 21.51 34.81
N GLY A 630 10.29 22.38 34.33
CA GLY A 630 10.61 23.46 33.40
C GLY A 630 10.06 23.25 32.00
N VAL A 631 9.52 22.06 31.70
CA VAL A 631 8.80 21.77 30.45
C VAL A 631 7.53 22.63 30.38
N ILE A 632 7.26 23.21 29.21
CA ILE A 632 6.05 23.97 28.90
C ILE A 632 5.22 23.29 27.80
N PHE A 633 3.97 23.72 27.61
CA PHE A 633 3.10 23.27 26.52
C PHE A 633 2.80 24.42 25.56
N SER A 634 2.70 24.13 24.27
CA SER A 634 2.39 25.13 23.23
C SER A 634 1.74 24.51 22.00
N GLY A 635 0.95 25.30 21.26
CA GLY A 635 0.47 24.92 19.92
C GLY A 635 1.58 24.89 18.86
N LEU A 636 2.73 25.48 19.17
CA LEU A 636 3.95 25.37 18.39
C LEU A 636 5.13 25.56 19.33
N CYS A 637 5.99 24.55 19.46
CA CYS A 637 7.19 24.68 20.26
C CYS A 637 8.22 25.45 19.43
N SER A 638 8.41 26.72 19.78
CA SER A 638 9.54 27.47 19.25
C SER A 638 10.83 26.78 19.70
N VAL A 639 11.68 26.38 18.76
CA VAL A 639 13.10 26.13 19.04
C VAL A 639 13.58 27.31 19.88
N PRO A 640 14.30 27.10 21.01
CA PRO A 640 14.81 28.22 21.80
C PRO A 640 15.52 29.18 20.85
N ASP A 641 15.08 30.44 20.81
CA ASP A 641 15.60 31.44 19.89
C ASP A 641 17.14 31.42 19.92
N PHE A 642 17.77 30.83 18.91
CA PHE A 642 19.13 31.21 18.55
C PHE A 642 19.05 32.64 18.05
N ILE A 643 19.18 33.56 19.00
CA ILE A 643 19.42 35.00 18.91
C ILE A 643 19.20 35.56 17.50
N SER A 644 18.07 36.24 17.30
CA SER A 644 17.97 37.20 16.20
C SER A 644 19.04 38.29 16.39
N ALA A 645 20.00 38.34 15.48
CA ALA A 645 20.95 39.44 15.40
C ALA A 645 20.23 40.66 14.79
N GLU A 646 20.04 41.73 15.55
CA GLU A 646 19.73 43.02 14.94
C GLU A 646 20.93 43.45 14.06
N PRO A 647 20.70 43.90 12.82
CA PRO A 647 21.79 44.41 11.99
C PRO A 647 22.36 45.68 12.63
N ASP A 648 23.68 45.69 12.85
CA ASP A 648 24.39 46.87 13.35
C ASP A 648 24.13 48.07 12.43
N ASP A 649 23.62 49.13 13.03
CA ASP A 649 23.14 50.36 12.37
C ASP A 649 24.36 51.26 12.07
N ASN A 650 25.32 50.77 11.28
CA ASN A 650 26.47 51.58 10.85
C ASN A 650 27.04 51.16 9.47
N PRO A 651 26.88 51.97 8.41
CA PRO A 651 27.34 51.63 7.08
C PRO A 651 28.72 52.24 6.84
N GLU A 652 29.81 51.61 7.28
CA GLU A 652 31.14 51.91 6.74
C GLU A 652 32.11 50.74 7.03
N ASP A 653 32.66 50.18 5.96
CA ASP A 653 33.71 49.15 5.87
C ASP A 653 33.27 47.67 6.03
N GLN A 654 32.70 47.12 4.94
CA GLN A 654 32.54 45.68 4.75
C GLN A 654 33.90 45.02 4.45
N GLU A 655 34.39 44.14 5.34
CA GLU A 655 35.18 42.95 4.96
C GLU A 655 35.34 41.88 6.07
N GLU A 656 34.78 42.05 7.27
CA GLU A 656 34.85 41.02 8.32
C GLU A 656 33.58 41.05 9.20
N ILE A 657 32.84 39.93 9.24
CA ILE A 657 31.73 39.72 10.18
C ILE A 657 32.25 38.76 11.24
N SER A 658 32.45 39.27 12.46
CA SER A 658 32.82 38.46 13.62
C SER A 658 31.57 38.17 14.43
N ILE A 659 31.22 36.88 14.56
CA ILE A 659 30.12 36.40 15.40
C ILE A 659 30.73 35.77 16.65
N THR A 660 30.40 36.33 17.80
CA THR A 660 30.76 35.75 19.10
C THR A 660 29.56 34.96 19.61
N VAL A 661 29.70 33.65 19.74
CA VAL A 661 28.67 32.79 20.34
C VAL A 661 29.00 32.62 21.83
N GLU A 662 28.12 33.11 22.70
CA GLU A 662 28.20 32.88 24.14
C GLU A 662 27.37 31.64 24.48
N ILE A 663 28.01 30.54 24.82
CA ILE A 663 27.35 29.34 25.34
C ILE A 663 27.33 29.45 26.86
N SER A 664 26.15 29.43 27.48
CA SER A 664 26.03 29.35 28.94
C SER A 664 25.56 27.95 29.35
N ASP A 665 26.46 27.20 29.99
CA ASP A 665 26.05 26.10 30.87
C ASP A 665 26.06 26.59 32.34
N GLU A 666 25.56 25.76 33.26
CA GLU A 666 25.49 26.09 34.69
C GLU A 666 26.88 26.25 35.37
N ASN A 667 28.01 26.09 34.65
CA ASN A 667 29.36 26.11 35.19
C ASN A 667 30.30 27.21 34.65
N GLY A 668 29.88 28.00 33.66
CA GLY A 668 30.56 29.25 33.29
C GLY A 668 30.89 29.37 31.79
N ILE A 669 31.05 30.62 31.34
CA ILE A 669 31.18 31.00 29.93
C ILE A 669 32.48 30.43 29.33
N ASP A 670 32.35 29.53 28.34
CA ASP A 670 33.40 29.21 27.39
C ASP A 670 32.98 29.80 26.02
N GLY A 671 33.65 30.87 25.61
CA GLY A 671 33.31 31.58 24.37
C GLY A 671 34.04 30.99 23.18
N VAL A 672 33.31 30.57 22.16
CA VAL A 672 33.87 30.24 20.83
C VAL A 672 33.66 31.45 19.92
N THR A 673 34.74 31.98 19.34
CA THR A 673 34.68 33.07 18.37
C THR A 673 34.90 32.50 16.98
N LEU A 674 33.88 32.58 16.12
CA LEU A 674 33.97 32.19 14.72
C LEU A 674 34.27 33.43 13.87
N HIS A 675 35.34 33.35 13.08
CA HIS A 675 35.75 34.41 12.16
C HIS A 675 35.27 34.06 10.74
N TYR A 676 34.32 34.84 10.20
CA TYR A 676 33.89 34.69 8.81
C TYR A 676 34.60 35.70 7.91
N ARG A 677 35.14 35.21 6.78
CA ARG A 677 35.76 36.03 5.74
C ARG A 677 35.01 35.82 4.43
N GLN A 678 34.42 36.88 3.88
CA GLN A 678 33.68 36.78 2.62
C GLN A 678 34.65 36.63 1.44
N GLY A 679 34.77 35.40 0.91
CA GLY A 679 35.45 35.13 -0.35
C GLY A 679 34.56 35.52 -1.53
N GLY A 680 35.07 36.36 -2.45
CA GLY A 680 34.32 36.81 -3.61
C GLY A 680 33.96 35.66 -4.58
N SER A 681 32.66 35.58 -4.91
CA SER A 681 32.02 34.79 -5.99
C SER A 681 32.39 33.31 -6.09
N SER A 682 31.40 32.46 -5.79
CA SER A 682 31.32 30.99 -5.84
C SER A 682 31.82 30.24 -4.59
N GLY A 683 30.88 29.55 -3.94
CA GLY A 683 31.11 28.60 -2.85
C GLY A 683 30.66 29.09 -1.47
N TYR A 684 29.56 28.53 -0.96
CA TYR A 684 29.35 28.45 0.49
C TYR A 684 30.20 27.27 0.97
N THR A 685 31.13 27.51 1.89
CA THR A 685 31.78 26.46 2.68
C THR A 685 31.25 26.58 4.10
N SER A 686 30.55 25.56 4.58
CA SER A 686 30.45 25.31 6.02
C SER A 686 31.85 25.06 6.57
N VAL A 687 32.13 25.59 7.76
CA VAL A 687 33.30 25.24 8.55
C VAL A 687 32.75 24.81 9.89
N ALA A 688 33.16 23.62 10.34
CA ALA A 688 32.75 22.95 11.57
C ALA A 688 32.85 23.82 12.82
#